data_AF-A0A6F8T1E7-F1
#
_entry.id   AF-A0A6F8T1E7-F1
#
_cell.length_a   1.000
_cell.length_b   1.000
_cell.length_c   1.000
_cell.angle_alpha   90.00
_cell.angle_beta   90.00
_cell.angle_gamma   90.00
#
_symmetry.space_group_name_H-M   'P 1'
#
loop_
_entity.id
_entity.type
_entity.pdbx_description
1 polymer ?
#
loop_
_entity_poly.entity_id
_entity_poly.type
_entity_poly.pdbx_seq_one_letter_code
_entity_poly.pdbx_strand_id
1 'polypeptide(L)'
;MATPLTIFQAQAQAVYMSELAKIAQEEAVKESNLLSFDPQGRVLIEVTPDAKQKQRIMEKIKNIAPPGELEIDIQALTLNEAVGKMVTPTTTVSLDIKTNPRLKNIFDTQLENALKKIETPQVTTQIMNQLTTKPKGSLIALQQEYYFHLALVARVYEKAAPEDLSSEKMASIHHAATAAVNSLVIEAYAKALKGAMRGNTLDMAKLNKSLDKARKELLPKAHNIMMKAIVSHTGVILTKKQLKEITNPKGIKETIKHVAEGTTATSNDIVHLDSEVGLATLIAGSKNTAHDRIEGNQFAHRQLITHSLKADGRIEANKNLRIQIRTPSPVLKEGLADDNAYINDAVTKLTTITTDYKLDKHLTSDENKPKAFIYNSYTALNDTLGDINGNLQTQSADHILRGAHRYNARQLHNNPDPVFCFVQNISVNGFGDTLGYDTGNPLREESTLMTEMALLHTLYDASPEQQNKIGKVFDQYKKYLQTPHRPSYFSNSQAGKEAKEMIQSLKSVWKDKVNPVSDNIQENVNNGLKNLMANNLHFDHGYSKLFQALSVYAEEASIGGCKSGNERAQAINGRVAILDSLSGGNENSEGMQKIKEALSALAKGGNNVPQTAQVLKEALDTEYNRVGLQSAASVVSLVDQGASAKVEAKNGFLWWWTSRNYAEEPDTVMDNLHQSKAGSMQAHKSLTQLMKEAWDFGPKSWWDRLKSSPLGAVGGVIAIVILPIAIGVGIYNAIDNIERAAKENEILDIQGSANTHTTGVEKNENSYARIDRKLDNSRGHKHPKGIRTPDYIEDEAHQKENTHPGLTIAASLQTTAPIGISSTRMKKDAEDNEDSGYTPQ
;
A
#
# COMPACT_ATOMS: atom_id res chain seq x y z
N MET A 1 -23.35 7.18 -14.25
CA MET A 1 -22.63 8.08 -15.20
C MET A 1 -21.89 9.14 -14.41
N ALA A 2 -20.69 9.57 -14.81
CA ALA A 2 -19.96 10.63 -14.09
C ALA A 2 -20.61 12.01 -14.26
N THR A 3 -20.48 12.89 -13.27
CA THR A 3 -20.98 14.27 -13.36
C THR A 3 -20.16 15.12 -14.35
N PRO A 4 -20.72 16.19 -14.96
CA PRO A 4 -19.96 17.10 -15.81
C PRO A 4 -18.70 17.66 -15.13
N LEU A 5 -18.79 17.97 -13.83
CA LEU A 5 -17.64 18.41 -13.03
C LEU A 5 -16.54 17.34 -12.96
N THR A 6 -16.90 16.09 -12.70
CA THR A 6 -15.94 14.97 -12.63
C THR A 6 -15.26 14.73 -13.98
N ILE A 7 -15.99 14.86 -15.10
CA ILE A 7 -15.43 14.75 -16.46
C ILE A 7 -14.42 15.88 -16.71
N PHE A 8 -14.79 17.13 -16.44
CA PHE A 8 -13.90 18.28 -16.59
C PHE A 8 -12.63 18.13 -15.75
N GLN A 9 -12.75 17.77 -14.47
CA GLN A 9 -11.60 17.60 -13.59
C GLN A 9 -10.68 16.48 -14.06
N ALA A 10 -11.21 15.38 -14.59
CA ALA A 10 -10.37 14.32 -15.17
C ALA A 10 -9.57 14.79 -16.39
N GLN A 11 -10.16 15.63 -17.24
CA GLN A 11 -9.44 16.24 -18.36
C GLN A 11 -8.39 17.25 -17.87
N ALA A 12 -8.72 18.06 -16.85
CA ALA A 12 -7.79 19.00 -16.24
C ALA A 12 -6.60 18.29 -15.55
N GLN A 13 -6.85 17.16 -14.88
CA GLN A 13 -5.82 16.29 -14.31
C GLN A 13 -4.87 15.76 -15.39
N ALA A 14 -5.39 15.27 -16.52
CA ALA A 14 -4.57 14.82 -17.65
C ALA A 14 -3.68 15.95 -18.21
N VAL A 15 -4.22 17.16 -18.38
CA VAL A 15 -3.45 18.34 -18.80
C VAL A 15 -2.36 18.69 -17.79
N TYR A 16 -2.71 18.73 -16.50
CA TYR A 16 -1.76 19.02 -15.42
C TYR A 16 -0.59 18.03 -15.42
N MET A 17 -0.88 16.73 -15.47
CA MET A 17 0.12 15.68 -15.50
C MET A 17 1.00 15.76 -16.77
N SER A 18 0.42 16.10 -17.92
CA SER A 18 1.15 16.23 -19.18
C SER A 18 2.15 17.39 -19.13
N GLU A 19 1.75 18.53 -18.57
CA GLU A 19 2.64 19.68 -18.41
C GLU A 19 3.76 19.40 -17.41
N LEU A 20 3.47 18.72 -16.29
CA LEU A 20 4.51 18.30 -15.34
C LEU A 20 5.51 17.33 -15.97
N ALA A 21 5.02 16.35 -16.75
CA ALA A 21 5.88 15.42 -17.47
C ALA A 21 6.80 16.13 -18.46
N LYS A 22 6.28 17.13 -19.18
CA LYS A 22 7.07 17.95 -20.10
C LYS A 22 8.15 18.76 -19.37
N ILE A 23 7.80 19.41 -18.27
CA ILE A 23 8.78 20.18 -17.47
C ILE A 23 9.87 19.24 -16.93
N ALA A 24 9.49 18.09 -16.36
CA ALA A 24 10.44 17.09 -15.88
C ALA A 24 11.39 16.61 -16.99
N GLN A 25 10.87 16.39 -18.20
CA GLN A 25 11.67 15.98 -19.34
C GLN A 25 12.67 17.07 -19.75
N GLU A 26 12.26 18.34 -19.77
CA GLU A 26 13.12 19.48 -20.07
C GLU A 26 14.25 19.63 -19.03
N GLU A 27 13.93 19.47 -17.74
CA GLU A 27 14.89 19.51 -16.64
C GLU A 27 15.88 18.33 -16.71
N ALA A 28 15.38 17.10 -16.91
CA ALA A 28 16.23 15.92 -17.04
C ALA A 28 17.24 16.04 -18.19
N VAL A 29 16.82 16.64 -19.31
CA VAL A 29 17.69 16.85 -20.47
C VAL A 29 18.75 17.93 -20.21
N LYS A 30 18.45 18.95 -19.40
CA LYS A 30 19.43 19.98 -19.00
C LYS A 30 20.47 19.44 -18.02
N GLU A 31 20.05 18.62 -17.07
CA GLU A 31 20.89 18.09 -15.99
C GLU A 31 21.43 16.68 -16.28
N SER A 32 21.67 16.36 -17.56
CA SER A 32 21.90 15.00 -18.04
C SER A 32 23.08 14.25 -17.37
N ASN A 33 24.01 14.98 -16.74
CA ASN A 33 25.19 14.40 -16.08
C ASN A 33 24.95 14.03 -14.61
N LEU A 34 23.81 14.42 -14.02
CA LEU A 34 23.48 14.21 -12.61
C LEU A 34 22.32 13.23 -12.40
N LEU A 35 21.81 12.65 -13.50
CA LEU A 35 20.65 11.77 -13.46
C LEU A 35 20.97 10.43 -12.77
N SER A 36 20.08 10.05 -11.86
CA SER A 36 20.12 8.76 -11.18
C SER A 36 19.12 7.81 -11.83
N PHE A 37 19.61 6.87 -12.65
CA PHE A 37 18.76 5.97 -13.41
C PHE A 37 18.38 4.71 -12.63
N ASP A 38 17.10 4.37 -12.67
CA ASP A 38 16.58 3.11 -12.16
C ASP A 38 16.78 1.96 -13.16
N PRO A 39 17.01 0.70 -12.70
CA PRO A 39 17.06 -0.47 -13.58
C PRO A 39 15.88 -0.59 -14.57
N GLN A 40 14.69 -0.08 -14.20
CA GLN A 40 13.53 -0.05 -15.09
C GLN A 40 13.66 0.93 -16.26
N GLY A 41 14.70 1.76 -16.31
CA GLY A 41 14.82 2.84 -17.29
C GLY A 41 13.97 4.05 -16.92
N ARG A 42 14.02 4.44 -15.64
CA ARG A 42 13.28 5.59 -15.11
C ARG A 42 14.22 6.57 -14.43
N VAL A 43 13.83 7.83 -14.39
CA VAL A 43 14.49 8.87 -13.58
C VAL A 43 13.44 9.61 -12.76
N LEU A 44 13.79 9.99 -11.53
CA LEU A 44 12.94 10.81 -10.67
C LEU A 44 13.39 12.27 -10.78
N ILE A 45 12.46 13.16 -11.11
CA ILE A 45 12.70 14.60 -11.24
C ILE A 45 11.72 15.35 -10.33
N GLU A 46 12.20 16.25 -9.50
CA GLU A 46 11.36 17.10 -8.65
C GLU A 46 10.98 18.38 -9.39
N VAL A 47 9.72 18.49 -9.79
CA VAL A 47 9.22 19.64 -10.54
C VAL A 47 8.53 20.60 -9.60
N THR A 48 9.00 21.84 -9.55
CA THR A 48 8.35 22.95 -8.83
C THR A 48 7.96 24.03 -9.85
N PRO A 49 6.72 23.99 -10.39
CA PRO A 49 6.32 24.93 -11.42
C PRO A 49 6.38 26.39 -10.94
N ASP A 50 7.09 27.23 -11.69
CA ASP A 50 7.12 28.67 -11.45
C ASP A 50 5.77 29.33 -11.78
N ALA A 51 5.64 30.64 -11.51
CA ALA A 51 4.39 31.36 -11.75
C ALA A 51 3.95 31.34 -13.23
N LYS A 52 4.89 31.41 -14.18
CA LYS A 52 4.59 31.39 -15.62
C LYS A 52 4.15 30.00 -16.07
N GLN A 53 4.79 28.95 -15.57
CA GLN A 53 4.43 27.56 -15.83
C GLN A 53 3.05 27.25 -15.25
N LYS A 54 2.75 27.69 -14.02
CA LYS A 54 1.42 27.56 -13.41
C LYS A 54 0.34 28.28 -14.21
N GLN A 55 0.62 29.50 -14.68
CA GLN A 55 -0.30 30.23 -15.55
C GLN A 55 -0.56 29.48 -16.85
N ARG A 56 0.48 28.98 -17.53
CA ARG A 56 0.35 28.19 -18.76
C ARG A 56 -0.49 26.92 -18.56
N ILE A 57 -0.26 26.21 -17.45
CA ILE A 57 -1.08 25.04 -17.07
C ILE A 57 -2.55 25.45 -16.96
N MET A 58 -2.84 26.53 -16.24
CA MET A 58 -4.22 27.00 -16.07
C MET A 58 -4.86 27.46 -17.38
N GLU A 59 -4.13 28.14 -18.26
CA GLU A 59 -4.63 28.53 -19.58
C GLU A 59 -5.03 27.29 -20.40
N LYS A 60 -4.22 26.23 -20.39
CA LYS A 60 -4.57 24.97 -21.06
C LYS A 60 -5.78 24.29 -20.46
N ILE A 61 -5.92 24.30 -19.13
CA ILE A 61 -7.09 23.75 -18.44
C ILE A 61 -8.35 24.56 -18.77
N LYS A 62 -8.27 25.89 -18.84
CA LYS A 62 -9.42 26.73 -19.21
C LYS A 62 -9.88 26.47 -20.65
N ASN A 63 -8.95 26.18 -21.57
CA ASN A 63 -9.27 25.93 -22.98
C ASN A 63 -9.98 24.60 -23.25
N ILE A 64 -10.00 23.66 -22.30
CA ILE A 64 -10.73 22.39 -22.44
C ILE A 64 -12.10 22.43 -21.75
N ALA A 65 -12.45 23.52 -21.06
CA ALA A 65 -13.70 23.59 -20.34
C ALA A 65 -14.90 23.66 -21.32
N PRO A 66 -15.94 22.83 -21.12
CA PRO A 66 -17.10 22.84 -22.01
C PRO A 66 -17.90 24.14 -21.84
N PRO A 67 -18.23 24.87 -22.94
CA PRO A 67 -18.99 26.11 -22.85
C PRO A 67 -20.40 25.90 -22.27
N GLY A 68 -20.71 26.52 -21.14
CA GLY A 68 -22.06 26.56 -20.57
C GLY A 68 -22.56 25.28 -19.87
N GLU A 69 -21.73 24.24 -19.76
CA GLU A 69 -22.11 22.97 -19.10
C GLU A 69 -21.72 22.88 -17.62
N LEU A 70 -20.83 23.78 -17.17
CA LEU A 70 -20.33 23.81 -15.80
C LEU A 70 -21.02 24.92 -15.00
N GLU A 71 -21.59 24.58 -13.85
CA GLU A 71 -22.15 25.55 -12.88
C GLU A 71 -21.08 26.32 -12.09
N ILE A 72 -19.83 26.32 -12.56
CA ILE A 72 -18.68 26.96 -11.93
C ILE A 72 -18.08 28.01 -12.87
N ASP A 73 -17.69 29.15 -12.30
CA ASP A 73 -16.96 30.19 -13.03
C ASP A 73 -15.54 29.71 -13.33
N ILE A 74 -15.34 29.19 -14.54
CA ILE A 74 -14.04 28.70 -15.04
C ILE A 74 -12.95 29.77 -14.94
N GLN A 75 -13.29 31.06 -15.02
CA GLN A 75 -12.29 32.12 -14.97
C GLN A 75 -11.76 32.34 -13.56
N ALA A 76 -12.59 32.13 -12.54
CA ALA A 76 -12.25 32.26 -11.14
C ALA A 76 -11.62 30.99 -10.52
N LEU A 77 -11.60 29.85 -11.23
CA LEU A 77 -11.06 28.60 -10.70
C LEU A 77 -9.58 28.70 -10.35
N THR A 78 -9.25 28.25 -9.14
CA THR A 78 -7.87 27.91 -8.77
C THR A 78 -7.45 26.58 -9.38
N LEU A 79 -6.13 26.33 -9.45
CA LEU A 79 -5.59 25.05 -9.91
C LEU A 79 -6.11 23.86 -9.08
N ASN A 80 -6.28 24.05 -7.77
CA ASN A 80 -6.79 23.01 -6.88
C ASN A 80 -8.24 22.63 -7.22
N GLU A 81 -9.08 23.62 -7.50
CA GLU A 81 -10.50 23.39 -7.84
C GLU A 81 -10.64 22.77 -9.23
N ALA A 82 -9.83 23.22 -10.19
CA ALA A 82 -9.85 22.72 -11.55
C ALA A 82 -9.36 21.27 -11.65
N VAL A 83 -8.35 20.88 -10.87
CA VAL A 83 -7.83 19.50 -10.82
C VAL A 83 -8.65 18.63 -9.85
N GLY A 84 -9.47 19.23 -8.98
CA GLY A 84 -10.30 18.50 -8.01
C GLY A 84 -9.55 17.95 -6.80
N LYS A 85 -8.32 18.43 -6.54
CA LYS A 85 -7.54 18.08 -5.34
C LYS A 85 -6.61 19.21 -4.95
N MET A 86 -6.12 19.17 -3.71
CA MET A 86 -5.01 20.02 -3.30
C MET A 86 -3.73 19.57 -4.01
N VAL A 87 -3.15 20.40 -4.88
CA VAL A 87 -1.86 20.13 -5.53
C VAL A 87 -0.72 20.55 -4.61
N THR A 88 0.37 19.78 -4.61
CA THR A 88 1.55 20.11 -3.81
C THR A 88 2.43 21.13 -4.54
N PRO A 89 3.21 21.96 -3.82
CA PRO A 89 4.11 22.92 -4.46
C PRO A 89 5.14 22.27 -5.40
N THR A 90 5.63 21.10 -4.99
CA THR A 90 6.59 20.27 -5.73
C THR A 90 5.95 18.92 -6.03
N THR A 91 6.12 18.42 -7.25
CA THR A 91 5.68 17.09 -7.68
C THR A 91 6.90 16.28 -8.12
N THR A 92 7.05 15.06 -7.60
CA THR A 92 8.11 14.15 -8.04
C THR A 92 7.62 13.34 -9.25
N VAL A 93 8.23 13.54 -10.40
CA VAL A 93 7.89 12.86 -11.65
C VAL A 93 8.82 11.66 -11.86
N SER A 94 8.27 10.45 -11.85
CA SER A 94 8.93 9.22 -12.32
C SER A 94 8.77 9.13 -13.83
N LEU A 95 9.76 9.71 -14.51
CA LEU A 95 9.82 9.83 -15.95
C LEU A 95 10.33 8.52 -16.56
N ASP A 96 9.54 7.92 -17.44
CA ASP A 96 9.96 6.80 -18.28
C ASP A 96 10.83 7.32 -19.44
N ILE A 97 12.06 6.82 -19.55
CA ILE A 97 13.01 7.32 -20.56
C ILE A 97 12.80 6.66 -21.92
N LYS A 98 11.95 5.63 -22.04
CA LYS A 98 11.74 4.88 -23.28
C LYS A 98 11.30 5.77 -24.44
N THR A 99 10.50 6.80 -24.16
CA THR A 99 10.00 7.77 -25.14
C THR A 99 10.98 8.92 -25.42
N ASN A 100 12.11 8.99 -24.71
CA ASN A 100 13.12 10.02 -24.87
C ASN A 100 14.47 9.41 -25.33
N PRO A 101 14.80 9.46 -26.64
CA PRO A 101 16.01 8.86 -27.18
C PRO A 101 17.31 9.36 -26.53
N ARG A 102 17.37 10.65 -26.14
CA ARG A 102 18.55 11.23 -25.50
C ARG A 102 18.78 10.64 -24.11
N LEU A 103 17.74 10.62 -23.28
CA LEU A 103 17.83 10.05 -21.92
C LEU A 103 18.09 8.55 -21.97
N LYS A 104 17.44 7.83 -22.88
CA LYS A 104 17.69 6.41 -23.14
C LYS A 104 19.15 6.15 -23.48
N ASN A 105 19.73 6.93 -24.40
CA ASN A 105 21.13 6.77 -24.80
C ASN A 105 22.11 6.97 -23.64
N ILE A 106 21.83 7.94 -22.74
CA ILE A 106 22.65 8.16 -21.55
C ILE A 106 22.60 6.93 -20.62
N PHE A 107 21.40 6.43 -20.33
CA PHE A 107 21.21 5.23 -19.52
C PHE A 107 21.93 4.02 -20.13
N ASP A 108 21.70 3.76 -21.41
CA ASP A 108 22.31 2.63 -22.12
C ASP A 108 23.84 2.73 -22.09
N THR A 109 24.40 3.92 -22.28
CA THR A 109 25.85 4.15 -22.20
C THR A 109 26.40 3.86 -20.80
N GLN A 110 25.71 4.31 -19.74
CA GLN A 110 26.13 4.04 -18.37
C GLN A 110 26.11 2.53 -18.06
N LEU A 111 25.05 1.84 -18.48
CA LEU A 111 24.89 0.40 -18.28
C LEU A 111 25.92 -0.39 -19.09
N GLU A 112 26.13 -0.04 -20.35
CA GLU A 112 27.11 -0.67 -21.24
C GLU A 112 28.53 -0.52 -20.66
N ASN A 113 28.88 0.66 -20.15
CA ASN A 113 30.16 0.88 -19.48
C ASN A 113 30.31 0.03 -18.22
N ALA A 114 29.25 -0.17 -17.44
CA ALA A 114 29.27 -1.04 -16.27
C ALA A 114 29.42 -2.53 -16.68
N LEU A 115 28.79 -2.96 -17.76
CA LEU A 115 28.90 -4.32 -18.31
C LEU A 115 30.31 -4.59 -18.86
N LYS A 116 30.90 -3.65 -19.62
CA LYS A 116 32.26 -3.77 -20.18
C LYS A 116 33.35 -3.95 -19.11
N LYS A 117 33.10 -3.51 -17.87
CA LYS A 117 34.02 -3.74 -16.74
C LYS A 117 34.04 -5.21 -16.27
N ILE A 118 33.01 -6.01 -16.59
CA ILE A 118 32.80 -7.36 -16.07
C ILE A 118 32.57 -8.43 -17.15
N GLU A 119 32.48 -8.04 -18.41
CA GLU A 119 32.16 -8.89 -19.57
C GLU A 119 32.88 -8.46 -20.86
N THR A 120 32.92 -9.37 -21.83
CA THR A 120 33.41 -9.08 -23.17
C THR A 120 32.43 -8.19 -23.96
N PRO A 121 32.88 -7.46 -25.00
CA PRO A 121 32.00 -6.67 -25.84
C PRO A 121 30.86 -7.47 -26.47
N GLN A 122 31.13 -8.71 -26.89
CA GLN A 122 30.12 -9.58 -27.51
C GLN A 122 29.00 -9.94 -26.54
N VAL A 123 29.35 -10.36 -25.31
CA VAL A 123 28.39 -10.68 -24.25
C VAL A 123 27.63 -9.44 -23.81
N THR A 124 28.30 -8.28 -23.75
CA THR A 124 27.66 -7.00 -23.44
C THR A 124 26.57 -6.66 -24.45
N THR A 125 26.88 -6.69 -25.75
CA THR A 125 25.89 -6.47 -26.82
C THR A 125 24.73 -7.45 -26.73
N GLN A 126 25.03 -8.73 -26.46
CA GLN A 126 24.01 -9.76 -26.30
C GLN A 126 23.04 -9.45 -25.14
N ILE A 127 23.57 -9.07 -23.97
CA ILE A 127 22.77 -8.68 -22.80
C ILE A 127 21.89 -7.47 -23.13
N MET A 128 22.48 -6.43 -23.73
CA MET A 128 21.75 -5.21 -24.09
C MET A 128 20.61 -5.51 -25.07
N ASN A 129 20.85 -6.33 -26.08
CA ASN A 129 19.83 -6.75 -27.04
C ASN A 129 18.69 -7.49 -26.35
N GLN A 130 18.98 -8.49 -25.51
CA GLN A 130 17.95 -9.24 -24.79
C GLN A 130 17.15 -8.33 -23.84
N LEU A 131 17.79 -7.40 -23.15
CA LEU A 131 17.11 -6.47 -22.25
C LEU A 131 16.05 -5.62 -22.97
N THR A 132 16.31 -5.19 -24.21
CA THR A 132 15.32 -4.38 -24.96
C THR A 132 14.03 -5.13 -25.29
N THR A 133 14.06 -6.46 -25.30
CA THR A 133 12.90 -7.32 -25.60
C THR A 133 12.05 -7.65 -24.37
N LYS A 134 12.54 -7.35 -23.17
CA LYS A 134 11.88 -7.73 -21.92
C LYS A 134 11.04 -6.59 -21.35
N PRO A 135 9.87 -6.93 -20.77
CA PRO A 135 9.11 -5.99 -19.97
C PRO A 135 9.90 -5.53 -18.75
N LYS A 136 9.74 -4.26 -18.38
CA LYS A 136 10.46 -3.64 -17.25
C LYS A 136 9.55 -3.32 -16.07
N GLY A 137 8.23 -3.30 -16.27
CA GLY A 137 7.25 -2.99 -15.23
C GLY A 137 7.27 -3.95 -14.02
N SER A 138 7.89 -5.12 -14.12
CA SER A 138 8.11 -6.05 -13.00
C SER A 138 9.55 -6.15 -12.49
N LEU A 139 10.49 -5.42 -13.10
CA LEU A 139 11.88 -5.37 -12.65
C LEU A 139 11.99 -4.53 -11.37
N ILE A 140 12.68 -5.02 -10.33
CA ILE A 140 12.87 -4.29 -9.07
C ILE A 140 13.44 -2.88 -9.31
N ALA A 141 12.69 -1.87 -8.85
CA ALA A 141 13.00 -0.45 -9.00
C ALA A 141 14.02 0.03 -7.96
N LEU A 142 15.22 -0.56 -7.99
CA LEU A 142 16.19 -0.44 -6.88
C LEU A 142 16.65 1.01 -6.63
N GLN A 143 16.84 1.82 -7.67
CA GLN A 143 17.24 3.23 -7.49
C GLN A 143 16.09 4.04 -6.92
N GLN A 144 14.88 3.82 -7.42
CA GLN A 144 13.68 4.50 -6.95
C GLN A 144 13.39 4.14 -5.49
N GLU A 145 13.60 2.89 -5.07
CA GLU A 145 13.55 2.48 -3.67
C GLU A 145 14.55 3.25 -2.80
N TYR A 146 15.82 3.33 -3.23
CA TYR A 146 16.85 4.07 -2.49
C TYR A 146 16.58 5.57 -2.41
N TYR A 147 16.04 6.17 -3.48
CA TYR A 147 15.67 7.58 -3.47
C TYR A 147 14.68 7.89 -2.33
N PHE A 148 13.57 7.16 -2.25
CA PHE A 148 12.57 7.39 -1.21
C PHE A 148 13.06 6.97 0.18
N HIS A 149 13.86 5.91 0.27
CA HIS A 149 14.48 5.49 1.51
C HIS A 149 15.42 6.55 2.09
N LEU A 150 16.29 7.11 1.26
CA LEU A 150 17.22 8.16 1.69
C LEU A 150 16.51 9.48 1.97
N ALA A 151 15.40 9.78 1.27
CA ALA A 151 14.56 10.93 1.59
C ALA A 151 13.94 10.79 2.99
N LEU A 152 13.50 9.57 3.36
CA LEU A 152 13.06 9.28 4.73
C LEU A 152 14.21 9.47 5.72
N VAL A 153 15.38 8.89 5.46
CA VAL A 153 16.57 9.03 6.32
C VAL A 153 16.90 10.51 6.53
N ALA A 154 16.83 11.33 5.48
CA ALA A 154 17.05 12.77 5.55
C ALA A 154 16.10 13.43 6.55
N ARG A 155 14.79 13.19 6.44
CA ARG A 155 13.78 13.75 7.37
C ARG A 155 13.97 13.31 8.82
N VAL A 156 14.46 12.09 9.06
CA VAL A 156 14.80 11.66 10.42
C VAL A 156 15.98 12.43 10.97
N TYR A 157 17.02 12.67 10.16
CA TYR A 157 18.15 13.49 10.57
C TYR A 157 17.76 14.96 10.79
N GLU A 158 16.90 15.54 9.95
CA GLU A 158 16.33 16.88 10.16
C GLU A 158 15.67 17.00 11.53
N LYS A 159 14.85 16.00 11.92
CA LYS A 159 14.23 15.97 13.26
C LYS A 159 15.22 15.71 14.38
N ALA A 160 16.31 14.98 14.13
CA ALA A 160 17.31 14.66 15.15
C ALA A 160 18.21 15.85 15.48
N ALA A 161 18.45 16.76 14.54
CA ALA A 161 19.29 17.95 14.72
C ALA A 161 18.72 19.16 13.94
N PRO A 162 17.55 19.69 14.33
CA PRO A 162 16.83 20.70 13.56
C PRO A 162 17.56 22.05 13.46
N GLU A 163 18.39 22.39 14.45
CA GLU A 163 19.19 23.62 14.45
C GLU A 163 20.33 23.58 13.42
N ASP A 164 20.85 22.38 13.13
CA ASP A 164 22.04 22.19 12.29
C ASP A 164 21.68 21.71 10.87
N LEU A 165 20.57 20.98 10.73
CA LEU A 165 20.15 20.28 9.51
C LEU A 165 18.78 20.79 9.02
N SER A 166 18.76 21.97 8.41
CA SER A 166 17.57 22.52 7.75
C SER A 166 17.12 21.68 6.53
N SER A 167 15.82 21.67 6.23
CA SER A 167 15.26 20.93 5.08
C SER A 167 15.87 21.28 3.72
N GLU A 168 16.23 22.55 3.47
CA GLU A 168 16.89 22.95 2.21
C GLU A 168 18.26 22.29 2.04
N LYS A 169 19.11 22.37 3.07
CA LYS A 169 20.42 21.68 3.09
C LYS A 169 20.23 20.18 2.88
N MET A 170 19.27 19.58 3.57
CA MET A 170 19.04 18.14 3.53
C MET A 170 18.51 17.65 2.18
N ALA A 171 17.75 18.48 1.45
CA ALA A 171 17.38 18.18 0.07
C ALA A 171 18.62 18.07 -0.84
N SER A 172 19.55 19.03 -0.76
CA SER A 172 20.80 18.97 -1.56
C SER A 172 21.67 17.76 -1.22
N ILE A 173 21.76 17.43 0.07
CA ILE A 173 22.50 16.26 0.59
C ILE A 173 21.86 14.95 0.10
N HIS A 174 20.53 14.87 0.13
CA HIS A 174 19.78 13.73 -0.38
C HIS A 174 20.02 13.50 -1.87
N HIS A 175 19.97 14.56 -2.69
CA HIS A 175 20.27 14.47 -4.12
C HIS A 175 21.71 13.97 -4.38
N ALA A 176 22.70 14.54 -3.68
CA ALA A 176 24.10 14.11 -3.81
C ALA A 176 24.31 12.65 -3.38
N ALA A 177 23.68 12.22 -2.27
CA ALA A 177 23.75 10.85 -1.78
C ALA A 177 23.08 9.86 -2.74
N THR A 178 21.90 10.22 -3.27
CA THR A 178 21.18 9.44 -4.29
C THR A 178 22.04 9.23 -5.54
N ALA A 179 22.70 10.28 -6.03
CA ALA A 179 23.58 10.19 -7.20
C ALA A 179 24.78 9.25 -6.96
N ALA A 180 25.40 9.33 -5.79
CA ALA A 180 26.50 8.43 -5.42
C ALA A 180 26.03 6.97 -5.28
N VAL A 181 24.84 6.73 -4.72
CA VAL A 181 24.23 5.39 -4.65
C VAL A 181 23.91 4.85 -6.04
N ASN A 182 23.54 5.71 -7.00
CA ASN A 182 23.18 5.26 -8.34
C ASN A 182 24.30 4.51 -9.05
N SER A 183 25.55 4.95 -8.88
CA SER A 183 26.71 4.22 -9.41
C SER A 183 26.76 2.77 -8.90
N LEU A 184 26.48 2.57 -7.60
CA LEU A 184 26.43 1.23 -7.01
C LEU A 184 25.23 0.40 -7.52
N VAL A 185 24.09 1.05 -7.75
CA VAL A 185 22.90 0.40 -8.32
C VAL A 185 23.15 -0.05 -9.75
N ILE A 186 23.72 0.78 -10.61
CA ILE A 186 24.04 0.43 -12.00
C ILE A 186 25.05 -0.72 -12.06
N GLU A 187 26.07 -0.72 -11.20
CA GLU A 187 27.02 -1.84 -11.10
C GLU A 187 26.37 -3.14 -10.61
N ALA A 188 25.48 -3.05 -9.61
CA ALA A 188 24.72 -4.21 -9.15
C ALA A 188 23.78 -4.74 -10.23
N TYR A 189 23.16 -3.84 -11.01
CA TYR A 189 22.28 -4.19 -12.11
C TYR A 189 23.04 -4.90 -13.24
N ALA A 190 24.20 -4.37 -13.65
CA ALA A 190 25.06 -5.03 -14.64
C ALA A 190 25.45 -6.46 -14.21
N LYS A 191 25.83 -6.65 -12.94
CA LYS A 191 26.14 -7.99 -12.38
C LYS A 191 24.91 -8.90 -12.36
N ALA A 192 23.74 -8.36 -12.03
CA ALA A 192 22.50 -9.11 -12.00
C ALA A 192 22.07 -9.56 -13.41
N LEU A 193 22.20 -8.68 -14.43
CA LEU A 193 21.95 -9.00 -15.84
C LEU A 193 22.86 -10.13 -16.33
N LYS A 194 24.17 -10.01 -16.09
CA LYS A 194 25.15 -11.08 -16.39
C LYS A 194 24.71 -12.41 -15.78
N GLY A 195 24.39 -12.39 -14.47
CA GLY A 195 23.97 -13.59 -13.76
C GLY A 195 22.65 -14.18 -14.27
N ALA A 196 21.76 -13.35 -14.83
CA ALA A 196 20.45 -13.75 -15.32
C ALA A 196 20.45 -14.29 -16.76
N MET A 197 21.55 -14.18 -17.50
CA MET A 197 21.66 -14.78 -18.83
C MET A 197 21.70 -16.31 -18.75
N ARG A 198 20.87 -16.97 -19.57
CA ARG A 198 20.89 -18.42 -19.82
C ARG A 198 20.98 -18.63 -21.34
N GLY A 199 22.18 -18.92 -21.84
CA GLY A 199 22.43 -18.95 -23.28
C GLY A 199 22.10 -17.59 -23.90
N ASN A 200 21.11 -17.55 -24.81
CA ASN A 200 20.66 -16.32 -25.46
C ASN A 200 19.33 -15.77 -24.93
N THR A 201 18.96 -16.12 -23.70
CA THR A 201 17.72 -15.66 -23.07
C THR A 201 17.99 -14.98 -21.72
N LEU A 202 17.27 -13.91 -21.44
CA LEU A 202 17.30 -13.23 -20.14
C LEU A 202 16.19 -13.76 -19.23
N ASP A 203 16.57 -14.28 -18.07
CA ASP A 203 15.67 -14.79 -17.03
C ASP A 203 15.31 -13.67 -16.03
N MET A 204 14.07 -13.18 -16.11
CA MET A 204 13.59 -12.06 -15.30
C MET A 204 13.48 -12.42 -13.81
N ALA A 205 13.06 -13.64 -13.47
CA ALA A 205 12.99 -14.11 -12.09
C ALA A 205 14.40 -14.11 -11.46
N LYS A 206 15.40 -14.67 -12.15
CA LYS A 206 16.79 -14.69 -11.68
C LYS A 206 17.39 -13.28 -11.56
N LEU A 207 17.05 -12.39 -12.48
CA LEU A 207 17.42 -10.98 -12.43
C LEU A 207 16.86 -10.30 -11.17
N ASN A 208 15.55 -10.42 -10.94
CA ASN A 208 14.88 -9.85 -9.76
C ASN A 208 15.40 -10.45 -8.45
N LYS A 209 15.63 -11.76 -8.39
CA LYS A 209 16.26 -12.41 -7.23
C LYS A 209 17.64 -11.81 -6.91
N SER A 210 18.41 -11.49 -7.94
CA SER A 210 19.74 -10.88 -7.80
C SER A 210 19.64 -9.42 -7.33
N LEU A 211 18.64 -8.67 -7.81
CA LEU A 211 18.37 -7.31 -7.35
C LEU A 211 17.84 -7.26 -5.90
N ASP A 212 16.98 -8.19 -5.48
CA ASP A 212 16.56 -8.34 -4.06
C ASP A 212 17.76 -8.63 -3.14
N LYS A 213 18.73 -9.41 -3.63
CA LYS A 213 20.00 -9.62 -2.91
C LYS A 213 20.83 -8.33 -2.83
N ALA A 214 20.98 -7.64 -3.96
CA ALA A 214 21.73 -6.38 -4.02
C ALA A 214 21.14 -5.31 -3.08
N ARG A 215 19.82 -5.25 -2.96
CA ARG A 215 19.11 -4.40 -1.98
C ARG A 215 19.66 -4.56 -0.56
N LYS A 216 19.86 -5.79 -0.09
CA LYS A 216 20.44 -6.04 1.24
C LYS A 216 21.91 -5.62 1.31
N GLU A 217 22.69 -5.89 0.26
CA GLU A 217 24.13 -5.62 0.22
C GLU A 217 24.47 -4.12 0.11
N LEU A 218 23.65 -3.34 -0.61
CA LEU A 218 23.85 -1.92 -0.84
C LEU A 218 23.33 -1.04 0.30
N LEU A 219 22.38 -1.53 1.09
CA LEU A 219 21.71 -0.73 2.12
C LEU A 219 22.69 -0.12 3.16
N PRO A 220 23.63 -0.87 3.78
CA PRO A 220 24.61 -0.25 4.67
C PRO A 220 25.50 0.78 3.98
N LYS A 221 25.83 0.58 2.69
CA LYS A 221 26.63 1.52 1.91
C LYS A 221 25.87 2.82 1.65
N ALA A 222 24.57 2.74 1.36
CA ALA A 222 23.71 3.90 1.15
C ALA A 222 23.64 4.77 2.42
N HIS A 223 23.50 4.17 3.60
CA HIS A 223 23.56 4.91 4.87
C HIS A 223 24.92 5.57 5.11
N ASN A 224 26.02 4.87 4.81
CA ASN A 224 27.37 5.45 4.89
C ASN A 224 27.56 6.64 3.94
N ILE A 225 27.04 6.53 2.71
CA ILE A 225 27.06 7.63 1.73
C ILE A 225 26.27 8.83 2.25
N MET A 226 25.07 8.60 2.78
CA MET A 226 24.23 9.67 3.34
C MET A 226 24.92 10.37 4.52
N MET A 227 25.48 9.61 5.46
CA MET A 227 26.25 10.17 6.58
C MET A 227 27.43 11.02 6.08
N LYS A 228 28.23 10.48 5.15
CA LYS A 228 29.37 11.22 4.58
C LYS A 228 28.94 12.50 3.88
N ALA A 229 27.82 12.46 3.16
CA ALA A 229 27.26 13.63 2.50
C ALA A 229 26.81 14.69 3.52
N ILE A 230 26.19 14.29 4.64
CA ILE A 230 25.86 15.22 5.73
C ILE A 230 27.12 15.90 6.25
N VAL A 231 28.15 15.12 6.61
CA VAL A 231 29.41 15.64 7.15
C VAL A 231 30.09 16.58 6.15
N SER A 232 30.15 16.22 4.87
CA SER A 232 30.85 17.03 3.86
C SER A 232 30.16 18.35 3.54
N HIS A 233 28.82 18.41 3.62
CA HIS A 233 28.06 19.62 3.29
C HIS A 233 27.81 20.53 4.48
N THR A 234 27.82 20.00 5.71
CA THR A 234 27.41 20.75 6.90
C THR A 234 28.49 20.83 7.99
N GLY A 235 29.45 19.91 8.00
CA GLY A 235 30.39 19.73 9.10
C GLY A 235 29.80 19.10 10.36
N VAL A 236 28.50 18.78 10.36
CA VAL A 236 27.77 18.24 11.51
C VAL A 236 28.14 16.77 11.72
N ILE A 237 28.45 16.42 12.98
CA ILE A 237 28.67 15.03 13.40
C ILE A 237 27.65 14.73 14.51
N LEU A 238 26.76 13.78 14.24
CA LEU A 238 25.74 13.39 15.20
C LEU A 238 26.32 12.39 16.20
N THR A 239 26.16 12.68 17.49
CA THR A 239 26.53 11.76 18.56
C THR A 239 25.52 10.60 18.67
N LYS A 240 25.95 9.48 19.27
CA LYS A 240 25.03 8.36 19.56
C LYS A 240 23.85 8.77 20.42
N LYS A 241 24.01 9.80 21.28
CA LYS A 241 22.96 10.31 22.17
C LYS A 241 21.87 11.03 21.36
N GLN A 242 22.26 11.91 20.43
CA GLN A 242 21.34 12.59 19.50
C GLN A 242 20.55 11.62 18.61
N LEU A 243 21.10 10.44 18.32
CA LEU A 243 20.42 9.38 17.55
C LEU A 243 19.67 8.35 18.41
N LYS A 244 19.77 8.43 19.74
CA LYS A 244 19.06 7.52 20.67
C LYS A 244 17.73 8.12 21.13
N GLU A 245 17.72 9.40 21.50
CA GLU A 245 16.55 10.14 21.98
C GLU A 245 16.47 11.48 21.26
N ILE A 246 15.36 11.71 20.55
CA ILE A 246 15.08 12.96 19.85
C ILE A 246 13.99 13.68 20.65
N THR A 247 14.23 14.94 21.00
CA THR A 247 13.22 15.75 21.70
C THR A 247 12.35 16.42 20.66
N ASN A 248 11.05 16.10 20.65
CA ASN A 248 10.11 16.72 19.72
C ASN A 248 9.83 18.19 20.12
N PRO A 249 9.17 19.00 19.27
CA PRO A 249 8.86 20.42 19.58
C PRO A 249 8.03 20.65 20.85
N LYS A 250 7.41 19.60 21.40
CA LYS A 250 6.64 19.63 22.65
C LYS A 250 7.48 19.26 23.88
N GLY A 251 8.80 19.08 23.73
CA GLY A 251 9.71 18.69 24.81
C GLY A 251 9.65 17.22 25.18
N ILE A 252 8.96 16.38 24.40
CA ILE A 252 8.80 14.94 24.69
C ILE A 252 9.94 14.18 24.00
N LYS A 253 10.60 13.30 24.75
CA LYS A 253 11.63 12.40 24.23
C LYS A 253 11.00 11.25 23.44
N GLU A 254 11.35 11.15 22.17
CA GLU A 254 10.95 10.08 21.27
C GLU A 254 12.15 9.23 20.90
N THR A 255 11.93 7.93 20.70
CA THR A 255 12.97 7.09 20.10
C THR A 255 13.03 7.39 18.60
N ILE A 256 14.22 7.29 18.01
CA ILE A 256 14.41 7.46 16.55
C ILE A 256 13.50 6.54 15.72
N LYS A 257 13.08 5.39 16.28
CA LYS A 257 12.09 4.51 15.65
C LYS A 257 10.73 5.21 15.51
N HIS A 258 10.20 5.80 16.59
CA HIS A 258 8.94 6.54 16.55
C HIS A 258 9.06 7.77 15.63
N VAL A 259 10.19 8.48 15.67
CA VAL A 259 10.45 9.60 14.76
C VAL A 259 10.43 9.14 13.30
N ALA A 260 11.07 8.01 12.99
CA ALA A 260 11.06 7.43 11.65
C ALA A 260 9.63 7.03 11.22
N GLU A 261 8.88 6.34 12.09
CA GLU A 261 7.48 5.97 11.84
C GLU A 261 6.59 7.19 11.56
N GLY A 262 6.83 8.32 12.23
CA GLY A 262 6.12 9.60 12.00
C GLY A 262 6.70 10.50 10.91
N THR A 263 7.70 10.05 10.13
CA THR A 263 8.33 10.83 9.04
C THR A 263 8.48 10.08 7.73
N THR A 264 8.05 8.82 7.65
CA THR A 264 8.17 7.99 6.44
C THR A 264 7.46 8.57 5.24
N ALA A 265 6.31 9.23 5.44
CA ALA A 265 5.49 9.72 4.35
C ALA A 265 6.14 10.90 3.61
N THR A 266 6.13 10.89 2.27
CA THR A 266 6.39 12.10 1.48
C THR A 266 5.10 12.90 1.28
N SER A 267 5.23 14.21 1.50
CA SER A 267 4.21 15.21 1.26
C SER A 267 4.08 15.64 -0.20
N ASN A 268 5.01 15.23 -1.08
CA ASN A 268 4.95 15.57 -2.50
C ASN A 268 3.96 14.66 -3.22
N ASP A 269 3.21 15.23 -4.15
CA ASP A 269 2.54 14.47 -5.19
C ASP A 269 3.57 13.74 -6.05
N ILE A 270 3.17 12.62 -6.64
CA ILE A 270 4.01 11.87 -7.59
C ILE A 270 3.27 11.60 -8.87
N VAL A 271 3.89 11.91 -10.01
CA VAL A 271 3.42 11.48 -11.33
C VAL A 271 4.30 10.33 -11.79
N HIS A 272 3.72 9.17 -12.02
CA HIS A 272 4.40 7.99 -12.55
C HIS A 272 3.94 7.72 -13.97
N LEU A 273 4.86 7.78 -14.93
CA LEU A 273 4.57 7.53 -16.35
C LEU A 273 5.02 6.13 -16.71
N ASP A 274 4.18 5.28 -17.28
CA ASP A 274 4.56 3.94 -17.71
C ASP A 274 4.12 3.72 -19.15
N SER A 275 5.09 3.82 -20.07
CA SER A 275 4.83 3.70 -21.50
C SER A 275 4.61 2.25 -21.95
N GLU A 276 4.97 1.26 -21.13
CA GLU A 276 4.75 -0.15 -21.44
C GLU A 276 3.30 -0.55 -21.20
N VAL A 277 2.73 -0.17 -20.04
CA VAL A 277 1.29 -0.36 -19.80
C VAL A 277 0.46 0.78 -20.37
N GLY A 278 1.06 1.88 -20.83
CA GLY A 278 0.33 2.99 -21.44
C GLY A 278 -0.50 3.78 -20.43
N LEU A 279 0.03 3.97 -19.22
CA LEU A 279 -0.64 4.70 -18.14
C LEU A 279 0.21 5.82 -17.58
N ALA A 280 -0.46 6.88 -17.13
CA ALA A 280 0.12 7.88 -16.26
C ALA A 280 -0.72 7.93 -14.97
N THR A 281 -0.07 7.81 -13.82
CA THR A 281 -0.75 7.81 -12.51
C THR A 281 -0.22 8.92 -11.62
N LEU A 282 -1.11 9.78 -11.13
CA LEU A 282 -0.85 10.75 -10.08
C LEU A 282 -1.21 10.14 -8.72
N ILE A 283 -0.24 10.14 -7.80
CA ILE A 283 -0.36 9.65 -6.43
C ILE A 283 -0.29 10.86 -5.50
N ALA A 284 -1.34 11.08 -4.70
CA ALA A 284 -1.37 12.22 -3.79
C ALA A 284 -0.30 12.12 -2.68
N GLY A 285 0.34 13.25 -2.39
CA GLY A 285 1.20 13.42 -1.23
C GLY A 285 0.42 13.31 0.09
N SER A 286 1.10 12.93 1.18
CA SER A 286 0.53 12.94 2.53
C SER A 286 1.64 13.22 3.54
N LYS A 287 1.35 14.08 4.53
CA LYS A 287 2.23 14.30 5.68
C LYS A 287 2.08 13.20 6.73
N ASN A 288 0.94 12.51 6.74
CA ASN A 288 0.64 11.42 7.66
C ASN A 288 1.19 10.10 7.10
N THR A 289 1.60 9.20 8.00
CA THR A 289 2.11 7.87 7.65
C THR A 289 1.10 6.78 8.00
N ALA A 290 1.12 5.64 7.30
CA ALA A 290 0.23 4.52 7.67
C ALA A 290 0.61 3.84 9.00
N HIS A 291 1.81 4.13 9.51
CA HIS A 291 2.35 3.57 10.75
C HIS A 291 2.10 4.47 11.96
N ASP A 292 2.02 5.79 11.75
CA ASP A 292 1.69 6.78 12.77
C ASP A 292 0.17 7.03 12.77
N ARG A 293 -0.55 6.12 13.43
CA ARG A 293 -2.01 6.21 13.52
C ARG A 293 -2.39 6.89 14.83
N ILE A 294 -2.98 8.07 14.68
CA ILE A 294 -3.48 8.87 15.78
C ILE A 294 -5.01 8.99 15.71
N GLU A 295 -5.60 9.33 16.86
CA GLU A 295 -7.04 9.57 16.98
C GLU A 295 -7.42 10.82 16.18
N GLY A 296 -8.62 10.80 15.57
CA GLY A 296 -9.20 11.95 14.90
C GLY A 296 -9.02 11.94 13.39
N ASN A 297 -8.87 13.11 12.81
CA ASN A 297 -8.91 13.31 11.35
C ASN A 297 -7.58 13.09 10.63
N GLN A 298 -6.48 12.86 11.35
CA GLN A 298 -5.16 12.71 10.74
C GLN A 298 -4.82 11.23 10.48
N PHE A 299 -4.83 10.85 9.21
CA PHE A 299 -4.36 9.53 8.76
C PHE A 299 -3.92 9.55 7.29
N ALA A 300 -3.17 8.53 6.86
CA ALA A 300 -2.44 8.51 5.59
C ALA A 300 -3.28 8.05 4.38
N HIS A 301 -4.40 8.72 4.12
CA HIS A 301 -5.16 8.52 2.89
C HIS A 301 -4.49 9.23 1.69
N ARG A 302 -4.50 8.59 0.52
CA ARG A 302 -3.90 9.09 -0.72
C ARG A 302 -4.80 8.76 -1.89
N GLN A 303 -5.13 9.76 -2.71
CA GLN A 303 -5.82 9.53 -3.98
C GLN A 303 -4.85 8.97 -5.03
N LEU A 304 -5.35 8.04 -5.83
CA LEU A 304 -4.70 7.51 -7.03
C LEU A 304 -5.55 7.94 -8.23
N ILE A 305 -4.97 8.74 -9.12
CA ILE A 305 -5.63 9.23 -10.34
C ILE A 305 -4.88 8.64 -11.53
N THR A 306 -5.55 7.84 -12.35
CA THR A 306 -4.93 7.14 -13.48
C THR A 306 -5.55 7.58 -14.80
N HIS A 307 -4.70 7.86 -15.78
CA HIS A 307 -5.03 8.30 -17.12
C HIS A 307 -4.22 7.54 -18.17
N SER A 308 -4.68 7.57 -19.41
CA SER A 308 -4.02 6.89 -20.53
C SER A 308 -2.78 7.67 -20.96
N LEU A 309 -1.63 7.00 -21.06
CA LEU A 309 -0.41 7.53 -21.66
C LEU A 309 -0.29 6.99 -23.09
N LYS A 310 -0.33 7.89 -24.06
CA LYS A 310 -0.20 7.54 -25.48
C LYS A 310 1.26 7.44 -25.90
N ALA A 311 1.52 6.75 -27.01
CA ALA A 311 2.87 6.51 -27.52
C ALA A 311 3.64 7.80 -27.87
N ASP A 312 2.93 8.87 -28.20
CA ASP A 312 3.48 10.21 -28.45
C ASP A 312 3.77 11.01 -27.15
N GLY A 313 3.54 10.41 -25.98
CA GLY A 313 3.72 11.05 -24.68
C GLY A 313 2.54 11.90 -24.21
N ARG A 314 1.45 12.01 -24.98
CA ARG A 314 0.23 12.71 -24.52
C ARG A 314 -0.47 11.89 -23.44
N ILE A 315 -1.03 12.60 -22.46
CA ILE A 315 -1.86 12.02 -21.41
C ILE A 315 -3.31 12.40 -21.68
N GLU A 316 -4.19 11.40 -21.73
CA GLU A 316 -5.62 11.56 -21.99
C GLU A 316 -6.43 11.01 -20.82
N ALA A 317 -7.50 11.72 -20.44
CA ALA A 317 -8.39 11.27 -19.38
C ALA A 317 -8.94 9.88 -19.71
N ASN A 318 -8.92 8.99 -18.73
CA ASN A 318 -9.50 7.66 -18.88
C ASN A 318 -11.01 7.75 -19.07
N LYS A 319 -11.57 6.82 -19.86
CA LYS A 319 -13.03 6.72 -20.05
C LYS A 319 -13.74 6.25 -18.78
N ASN A 320 -13.12 5.34 -18.03
CA ASN A 320 -13.61 4.89 -16.74
C ASN A 320 -13.11 5.85 -15.65
N LEU A 321 -13.99 6.78 -15.24
CA LEU A 321 -13.70 7.74 -14.19
C LEU A 321 -14.11 7.17 -12.84
N ARG A 322 -13.16 7.13 -11.90
CA ARG A 322 -13.40 6.74 -10.51
C ARG A 322 -12.56 7.55 -9.54
N ILE A 323 -13.06 7.71 -8.32
CA ILE A 323 -12.28 8.19 -7.18
C ILE A 323 -11.66 6.97 -6.50
N GLN A 324 -10.35 6.81 -6.61
CA GLN A 324 -9.64 5.72 -5.94
C GLN A 324 -8.77 6.28 -4.82
N ILE A 325 -8.99 5.81 -3.60
CA ILE A 325 -8.27 6.26 -2.40
C ILE A 325 -7.64 5.05 -1.72
N ARG A 326 -6.32 5.09 -1.50
CA ARG A 326 -5.63 4.15 -0.62
C ARG A 326 -5.58 4.75 0.77
N THR A 327 -5.90 3.96 1.79
CA THR A 327 -5.81 4.36 3.21
C THR A 327 -5.25 3.24 4.08
N PRO A 328 -4.58 3.52 5.22
CA PRO A 328 -4.51 2.56 6.31
C PRO A 328 -5.93 2.24 6.84
N SER A 329 -6.06 1.18 7.64
CA SER A 329 -7.30 0.93 8.40
C SER A 329 -7.73 2.20 9.17
N PRO A 330 -9.01 2.60 9.11
CA PRO A 330 -9.51 3.77 9.84
C PRO A 330 -9.62 3.49 11.34
N VAL A 331 -9.30 2.27 11.80
CA VAL A 331 -9.31 1.91 13.22
C VAL A 331 -7.89 2.00 13.80
N LEU A 332 -7.77 2.67 14.93
CA LEU A 332 -6.54 2.71 15.72
C LEU A 332 -6.13 1.32 16.20
N LYS A 333 -4.81 1.12 16.36
CA LYS A 333 -4.27 -0.15 16.83
C LYS A 333 -4.53 -0.35 18.33
N GLU A 334 -4.30 0.69 19.12
CA GLU A 334 -4.42 0.68 20.58
C GLU A 334 -4.49 2.13 21.11
N GLY A 335 -4.76 2.31 22.40
CA GLY A 335 -4.69 3.61 23.08
C GLY A 335 -6.02 4.29 23.37
N LEU A 336 -7.14 3.77 22.87
CA LEU A 336 -8.48 4.26 23.22
C LEU A 336 -9.10 3.46 24.38
N ALA A 337 -9.95 4.13 25.14
CA ALA A 337 -10.49 3.63 26.41
C ALA A 337 -11.39 2.39 26.27
N ASP A 338 -12.19 2.31 25.19
CA ASP A 338 -13.15 1.25 24.95
C ASP A 338 -13.50 1.09 23.46
N ASP A 339 -14.26 0.05 23.12
CA ASP A 339 -14.73 -0.21 21.74
C ASP A 339 -15.54 0.94 21.14
N ASN A 340 -16.31 1.69 21.95
CA ASN A 340 -17.10 2.81 21.45
C ASN A 340 -16.21 3.97 20.99
N ALA A 341 -15.08 4.20 21.66
CA ALA A 341 -14.09 5.17 21.24
C ALA A 341 -13.48 4.78 19.88
N TYR A 342 -13.10 3.52 19.66
CA TYR A 342 -12.62 3.05 18.35
C TYR A 342 -13.66 3.19 17.24
N ILE A 343 -14.92 2.85 17.53
CA ILE A 343 -16.03 3.00 16.59
C ILE A 343 -16.24 4.48 16.23
N ASN A 344 -16.15 5.39 17.21
CA ASN A 344 -16.28 6.83 16.96
C ASN A 344 -15.11 7.41 16.16
N ASP A 345 -13.89 6.94 16.42
CA ASP A 345 -12.70 7.34 15.64
C ASP A 345 -12.83 6.92 14.17
N ALA A 346 -13.29 5.69 13.91
CA ALA A 346 -13.59 5.24 12.54
C ALA A 346 -14.62 6.14 11.85
N VAL A 347 -15.68 6.57 12.55
CA VAL A 347 -16.69 7.51 12.03
C VAL A 347 -16.05 8.86 11.66
N THR A 348 -15.19 9.40 12.52
CA THR A 348 -14.46 10.66 12.26
C THR A 348 -13.60 10.55 11.00
N LYS A 349 -12.90 9.43 10.82
CA LYS A 349 -12.04 9.19 9.65
C LYS A 349 -12.83 9.00 8.35
N LEU A 350 -13.95 8.29 8.39
CA LEU A 350 -14.87 8.19 7.25
C LEU A 350 -15.46 9.55 6.86
N THR A 351 -15.80 10.38 7.86
CA THR A 351 -16.27 11.77 7.64
C THR A 351 -15.17 12.64 7.01
N THR A 352 -13.93 12.47 7.46
CA THR A 352 -12.77 13.19 6.94
C THR A 352 -12.55 12.87 5.46
N ILE A 353 -12.54 11.59 5.06
CA ILE A 353 -12.44 11.21 3.64
C ILE A 353 -13.57 11.82 2.82
N THR A 354 -14.81 11.74 3.31
CA THR A 354 -15.97 12.30 2.60
C THR A 354 -15.79 13.81 2.34
N THR A 355 -15.27 14.54 3.32
CA THR A 355 -15.03 15.99 3.26
C THR A 355 -13.85 16.33 2.35
N ASP A 356 -12.70 15.71 2.56
CA ASP A 356 -11.45 16.01 1.87
C ASP A 356 -11.54 15.78 0.36
N TYR A 357 -12.31 14.77 -0.04
CA TYR A 357 -12.53 14.42 -1.44
C TYR A 357 -13.89 14.87 -1.98
N LYS A 358 -14.65 15.69 -1.22
CA LYS A 358 -15.93 16.27 -1.63
C LYS A 358 -16.89 15.25 -2.26
N LEU A 359 -17.00 14.08 -1.63
CA LEU A 359 -17.73 12.94 -2.21
C LEU A 359 -19.22 13.24 -2.41
N ASP A 360 -19.79 14.16 -1.65
CA ASP A 360 -21.16 14.69 -1.85
C ASP A 360 -21.36 15.30 -3.23
N LYS A 361 -20.34 15.95 -3.80
CA LYS A 361 -20.39 16.62 -5.10
C LYS A 361 -20.02 15.72 -6.26
N HIS A 362 -19.19 14.71 -6.01
CA HIS A 362 -18.66 13.84 -7.06
C HIS A 362 -19.47 12.57 -7.27
N LEU A 363 -20.17 12.10 -6.23
CA LEU A 363 -20.95 10.87 -6.30
C LEU A 363 -22.34 11.12 -6.87
N THR A 364 -22.76 10.20 -7.73
CA THR A 364 -24.09 10.18 -8.31
C THR A 364 -25.12 9.50 -7.42
N SER A 365 -26.35 10.00 -7.50
CA SER A 365 -27.56 9.35 -6.98
C SER A 365 -28.56 9.15 -8.11
N ASP A 366 -29.43 8.17 -7.93
CA ASP A 366 -30.64 7.93 -8.73
C ASP A 366 -31.83 7.82 -7.76
N GLU A 367 -33.07 7.81 -8.25
CA GLU A 367 -34.30 7.80 -7.43
C GLU A 367 -34.23 6.74 -6.31
N ASN A 368 -33.65 5.57 -6.61
CA ASN A 368 -33.48 4.50 -5.63
C ASN A 368 -32.02 4.09 -5.35
N LYS A 369 -31.02 4.81 -5.89
CA LYS A 369 -29.59 4.57 -5.62
C LYS A 369 -29.04 5.66 -4.69
N PRO A 370 -28.68 5.36 -3.43
CA PRO A 370 -28.08 6.36 -2.56
C PRO A 370 -26.68 6.75 -3.04
N LYS A 371 -26.25 7.99 -2.75
CA LYS A 371 -24.84 8.35 -2.87
C LYS A 371 -24.06 7.50 -1.88
N ALA A 372 -23.07 6.75 -2.37
CA ALA A 372 -22.21 5.96 -1.50
C ALA A 372 -20.82 5.78 -2.09
N PHE A 373 -19.85 5.62 -1.21
CA PHE A 373 -18.53 5.09 -1.52
C PHE A 373 -18.36 3.69 -0.90
N ILE A 374 -17.49 2.89 -1.49
CA ILE A 374 -17.19 1.54 -1.02
C ILE A 374 -15.88 1.56 -0.25
N TYR A 375 -15.90 1.13 1.02
CA TYR A 375 -14.72 0.83 1.80
C TYR A 375 -14.33 -0.63 1.59
N ASN A 376 -13.33 -0.87 0.75
CA ASN A 376 -12.76 -2.17 0.46
C ASN A 376 -11.75 -2.56 1.55
N SER A 377 -12.23 -3.34 2.50
CA SER A 377 -11.43 -3.90 3.59
C SER A 377 -10.75 -5.18 3.13
N TYR A 378 -9.44 -5.09 2.88
CA TYR A 378 -8.64 -6.23 2.41
C TYR A 378 -8.13 -7.15 3.54
N THR A 379 -8.54 -6.90 4.79
CA THR A 379 -8.11 -7.66 5.97
C THR A 379 -8.92 -8.93 6.17
N ALA A 380 -8.29 -9.91 6.83
CA ALA A 380 -8.93 -11.17 7.18
C ALA A 380 -10.00 -11.00 8.27
N LEU A 381 -11.06 -11.80 8.19
CA LEU A 381 -12.05 -11.97 9.26
C LEU A 381 -11.65 -13.18 10.12
N ASN A 382 -11.79 -13.09 11.44
CA ASN A 382 -11.52 -14.22 12.36
C ASN A 382 -10.15 -14.89 12.13
N ASP A 383 -9.09 -14.08 11.95
CA ASP A 383 -7.71 -14.61 11.85
C ASP A 383 -7.20 -15.01 13.25
N THR A 384 -7.73 -16.10 13.81
CA THR A 384 -7.50 -16.53 15.20
C THR A 384 -6.01 -16.54 15.58
N LEU A 385 -5.13 -17.04 14.71
CA LEU A 385 -3.68 -17.06 14.95
C LEU A 385 -3.05 -15.66 14.87
N GLY A 386 -3.57 -14.79 14.02
CA GLY A 386 -3.18 -13.38 13.97
C GLY A 386 -3.61 -12.64 15.23
N ASP A 387 -4.88 -12.75 15.60
CA ASP A 387 -5.49 -12.02 16.71
C ASP A 387 -4.83 -12.37 18.05
N ILE A 388 -4.53 -13.65 18.30
CA ILE A 388 -3.81 -14.11 19.50
C ILE A 388 -2.43 -13.43 19.63
N ASN A 389 -1.78 -13.12 18.51
CA ASN A 389 -0.46 -12.46 18.48
C ASN A 389 -0.55 -10.92 18.47
N GLY A 390 -1.69 -10.35 18.88
CA GLY A 390 -1.93 -8.90 18.91
C GLY A 390 -2.18 -8.30 17.52
N ASN A 391 -2.44 -9.13 16.51
CA ASN A 391 -2.81 -8.70 15.17
C ASN A 391 -4.34 -8.63 15.01
N LEU A 392 -4.99 -7.84 15.88
CA LEU A 392 -6.44 -7.64 16.12
C LEU A 392 -7.26 -7.24 14.86
N GLN A 393 -7.22 -8.07 13.82
CA GLN A 393 -7.89 -7.85 12.54
C GLN A 393 -9.40 -8.06 12.69
N THR A 394 -9.82 -9.05 13.47
CA THR A 394 -11.24 -9.30 13.74
C THR A 394 -11.89 -8.15 14.48
N GLN A 395 -11.22 -7.63 15.51
CA GLN A 395 -11.69 -6.45 16.24
C GLN A 395 -11.73 -5.22 15.32
N SER A 396 -10.70 -5.02 14.49
CA SER A 396 -10.71 -3.93 13.51
C SER A 396 -11.87 -4.05 12.53
N ALA A 397 -12.20 -5.25 12.05
CA ALA A 397 -13.33 -5.46 11.14
C ALA A 397 -14.67 -5.16 11.83
N ASP A 398 -14.86 -5.60 13.07
CA ASP A 398 -16.02 -5.26 13.91
C ASP A 398 -16.17 -3.74 14.05
N HIS A 399 -15.11 -3.05 14.43
CA HIS A 399 -15.11 -1.60 14.62
C HIS A 399 -15.38 -0.84 13.31
N ILE A 400 -14.85 -1.32 12.17
CA ILE A 400 -15.11 -0.73 10.84
C ILE A 400 -16.59 -0.86 10.48
N LEU A 401 -17.19 -2.05 10.60
CA LEU A 401 -18.59 -2.29 10.24
C LEU A 401 -19.53 -1.47 11.14
N ARG A 402 -19.34 -1.52 12.46
CA ARG A 402 -20.12 -0.71 13.40
C ARG A 402 -19.91 0.79 13.20
N GLY A 403 -18.67 1.19 12.88
CA GLY A 403 -18.31 2.56 12.50
C GLY A 403 -19.06 3.02 11.26
N ALA A 404 -19.12 2.20 10.22
CA ALA A 404 -19.87 2.49 9.00
C ALA A 404 -21.38 2.63 9.27
N HIS A 405 -22.00 1.76 10.07
CA HIS A 405 -23.41 1.93 10.45
C HIS A 405 -23.65 3.24 11.24
N ARG A 406 -22.76 3.58 12.17
CA ARG A 406 -22.87 4.81 12.96
C ARG A 406 -22.67 6.05 12.09
N TYR A 407 -21.72 6.01 11.16
CA TYR A 407 -21.49 7.03 10.16
C TYR A 407 -22.73 7.21 9.25
N ASN A 408 -23.25 6.13 8.68
CA ASN A 408 -24.42 6.17 7.78
C ASN A 408 -25.68 6.69 8.48
N ALA A 409 -25.90 6.31 9.75
CA ALA A 409 -27.02 6.85 10.51
C ALA A 409 -26.88 8.36 10.78
N ARG A 410 -25.67 8.85 11.05
CA ARG A 410 -25.41 10.29 11.19
C ARG A 410 -25.65 11.02 9.87
N GLN A 411 -25.18 10.46 8.76
CA GLN A 411 -25.43 11.02 7.42
C GLN A 411 -26.93 11.14 7.15
N LEU A 412 -27.68 10.06 7.38
CA LEU A 412 -29.13 10.03 7.14
C LEU A 412 -29.92 11.02 8.02
N HIS A 413 -29.49 11.27 9.25
CA HIS A 413 -30.19 12.18 10.16
C HIS A 413 -29.80 13.65 10.00
N ASN A 414 -28.54 13.92 9.64
CA ASN A 414 -27.97 15.26 9.72
C ASN A 414 -27.79 15.93 8.36
N ASN A 415 -27.79 15.17 7.26
CA ASN A 415 -27.52 15.69 5.94
C ASN A 415 -28.73 15.49 5.01
N PRO A 416 -29.18 16.55 4.29
CA PRO A 416 -30.29 16.43 3.34
C PRO A 416 -29.92 15.57 2.12
N ASP A 417 -28.63 15.42 1.84
CA ASP A 417 -28.09 14.61 0.76
C ASP A 417 -27.00 13.66 1.32
N PRO A 418 -27.41 12.54 1.95
CA PRO A 418 -26.51 11.69 2.71
C PRO A 418 -25.55 10.90 1.82
N VAL A 419 -24.27 10.87 2.18
CA VAL A 419 -23.25 10.03 1.53
C VAL A 419 -22.94 8.83 2.40
N PHE A 420 -23.37 7.63 1.98
CA PHE A 420 -23.14 6.39 2.72
C PHE A 420 -21.75 5.77 2.47
N CYS A 421 -21.31 4.97 3.43
CA CYS A 421 -20.18 4.07 3.36
C CYS A 421 -20.69 2.63 3.38
N PHE A 422 -20.50 1.88 2.30
CA PHE A 422 -20.71 0.44 2.30
C PHE A 422 -19.39 -0.29 2.43
N VAL A 423 -19.34 -1.35 3.25
CA VAL A 423 -18.10 -2.06 3.56
C VAL A 423 -18.07 -3.38 2.79
N GLN A 424 -17.05 -3.54 1.94
CA GLN A 424 -16.74 -4.78 1.27
C GLN A 424 -15.55 -5.44 1.97
N ASN A 425 -15.80 -6.51 2.72
CA ASN A 425 -14.79 -7.16 3.56
C ASN A 425 -14.32 -8.50 2.98
N ILE A 426 -13.68 -8.46 1.81
CA ILE A 426 -13.10 -9.63 1.15
C ILE A 426 -11.58 -9.65 1.40
N SER A 427 -11.14 -10.67 2.14
CA SER A 427 -9.73 -10.90 2.47
C SER A 427 -8.94 -11.36 1.23
N VAL A 428 -7.85 -10.66 0.91
CA VAL A 428 -7.07 -10.91 -0.32
C VAL A 428 -5.80 -11.74 -0.10
N ASN A 429 -5.46 -12.04 1.16
CA ASN A 429 -4.28 -12.82 1.51
C ASN A 429 -4.59 -14.32 1.73
N GLY A 430 -5.86 -14.72 1.62
CA GLY A 430 -6.32 -16.09 1.82
C GLY A 430 -6.22 -16.58 3.27
N PHE A 431 -6.16 -15.64 4.23
CA PHE A 431 -6.24 -15.94 5.67
C PHE A 431 -7.61 -15.54 6.22
N GLY A 432 -7.96 -16.16 7.36
CA GLY A 432 -9.22 -15.96 8.05
C GLY A 432 -10.39 -16.70 7.40
N ASP A 433 -11.58 -16.43 7.93
CA ASP A 433 -12.82 -16.96 7.40
C ASP A 433 -13.12 -16.40 6.00
N THR A 434 -13.75 -17.22 5.17
CA THR A 434 -14.41 -16.74 3.96
C THR A 434 -15.72 -16.04 4.29
N LEU A 435 -16.32 -15.34 3.33
CA LEU A 435 -17.71 -14.88 3.47
C LEU A 435 -18.69 -16.07 3.45
N GLY A 436 -19.93 -15.83 3.89
CA GLY A 436 -20.98 -16.85 3.94
C GLY A 436 -22.12 -16.49 4.90
N TYR A 437 -23.29 -17.05 4.62
CA TYR A 437 -24.48 -16.96 5.46
C TYR A 437 -24.67 -18.22 6.30
N ASP A 438 -25.50 -18.12 7.34
CA ASP A 438 -25.96 -19.25 8.17
C ASP A 438 -24.80 -20.00 8.83
N THR A 439 -23.78 -19.24 9.23
CA THR A 439 -22.53 -19.75 9.79
C THR A 439 -22.55 -19.75 11.31
N GLY A 440 -23.55 -19.09 11.92
CA GLY A 440 -23.62 -18.88 13.37
C GLY A 440 -22.60 -17.87 13.89
N ASN A 441 -21.91 -17.15 12.99
CA ASN A 441 -20.94 -16.11 13.34
C ASN A 441 -21.48 -14.74 12.90
N PRO A 442 -21.96 -13.90 13.84
CA PRO A 442 -22.60 -12.63 13.50
C PRO A 442 -21.71 -11.67 12.69
N LEU A 443 -20.41 -11.63 12.96
CA LEU A 443 -19.49 -10.76 12.21
C LEU A 443 -19.31 -11.24 10.77
N ARG A 444 -19.25 -12.57 10.56
CA ARG A 444 -19.14 -13.16 9.22
C ARG A 444 -20.42 -12.92 8.41
N GLU A 445 -21.57 -13.09 9.02
CA GLU A 445 -22.87 -12.85 8.38
C GLU A 445 -23.07 -11.35 8.06
N GLU A 446 -22.66 -10.46 8.97
CA GLU A 446 -22.66 -9.01 8.72
C GLU A 446 -21.73 -8.63 7.57
N SER A 447 -20.49 -9.13 7.60
CA SER A 447 -19.50 -8.87 6.54
C SER A 447 -20.00 -9.34 5.17
N THR A 448 -20.73 -10.46 5.15
CA THR A 448 -21.32 -11.02 3.94
C THR A 448 -22.43 -10.13 3.41
N LEU A 449 -23.39 -9.77 4.26
CA LEU A 449 -24.51 -8.91 3.87
C LEU A 449 -24.05 -7.53 3.40
N MET A 450 -23.12 -6.90 4.13
CA MET A 450 -22.59 -5.58 3.77
C MET A 450 -21.75 -5.61 2.49
N THR A 451 -21.01 -6.70 2.24
CA THR A 451 -20.30 -6.90 0.97
C THR A 451 -21.29 -7.02 -0.19
N GLU A 452 -22.35 -7.81 -0.04
CA GLU A 452 -23.36 -7.95 -1.09
C GLU A 452 -24.14 -6.65 -1.31
N MET A 453 -24.38 -5.86 -0.27
CA MET A 453 -24.94 -4.51 -0.40
C MET A 453 -24.03 -3.55 -1.16
N ALA A 454 -22.72 -3.55 -0.86
CA ALA A 454 -21.74 -2.77 -1.61
C ALA A 454 -21.76 -3.12 -3.10
N LEU A 455 -21.82 -4.41 -3.41
CA LEU A 455 -21.89 -4.90 -4.79
C LEU A 455 -23.18 -4.51 -5.49
N LEU A 456 -24.33 -4.59 -4.82
CA LEU A 456 -25.58 -4.11 -5.40
C LEU A 456 -25.54 -2.60 -5.73
N HIS A 457 -24.80 -1.80 -4.95
CA HIS A 457 -24.60 -0.38 -5.26
C HIS A 457 -23.76 -0.18 -6.51
N THR A 458 -22.64 -0.90 -6.61
CA THR A 458 -21.76 -0.91 -7.79
C THR A 458 -22.50 -1.41 -9.04
N LEU A 459 -23.33 -2.44 -8.89
CA LEU A 459 -24.03 -3.13 -9.98
C LEU A 459 -25.45 -2.60 -10.23
N TYR A 460 -25.75 -1.40 -9.73
CA TYR A 460 -27.08 -0.78 -9.81
C TYR A 460 -27.55 -0.55 -11.26
N ASP A 461 -26.62 -0.33 -12.19
CA ASP A 461 -26.93 -0.21 -13.62
C ASP A 461 -27.38 -1.58 -14.16
N ALA A 462 -28.70 -1.79 -14.10
CA ALA A 462 -29.40 -3.05 -14.33
C ALA A 462 -30.77 -2.77 -14.98
N SER A 463 -31.59 -3.80 -15.23
CA SER A 463 -32.95 -3.55 -15.74
C SER A 463 -33.78 -2.78 -14.70
N PRO A 464 -34.81 -2.00 -15.10
CA PRO A 464 -35.65 -1.25 -14.16
C PRO A 464 -36.27 -2.11 -13.06
N GLU A 465 -36.65 -3.35 -13.38
CA GLU A 465 -37.16 -4.32 -12.38
C GLU A 465 -36.09 -4.68 -11.34
N GLN A 466 -34.85 -4.90 -11.79
CA GLN A 466 -33.73 -5.21 -10.90
C GLN A 466 -33.34 -3.99 -10.06
N GLN A 467 -33.32 -2.79 -10.66
CA GLN A 467 -33.09 -1.53 -9.96
C GLN A 467 -34.09 -1.29 -8.83
N ASN A 468 -35.38 -1.57 -9.06
CA ASN A 468 -36.41 -1.50 -8.03
C ASN A 468 -36.15 -2.50 -6.89
N LYS A 469 -35.83 -3.76 -7.20
CA LYS A 469 -35.47 -4.77 -6.19
C LYS A 469 -34.24 -4.36 -5.38
N ILE A 470 -33.21 -3.83 -6.04
CA ILE A 470 -32.01 -3.30 -5.38
C ILE A 470 -32.36 -2.10 -4.49
N GLY A 471 -33.20 -1.18 -4.97
CA GLY A 471 -33.70 -0.04 -4.20
C GLY A 471 -34.35 -0.47 -2.88
N LYS A 472 -35.19 -1.51 -2.92
CA LYS A 472 -35.84 -2.07 -1.72
C LYS A 472 -34.84 -2.63 -0.70
N VAL A 473 -33.70 -3.17 -1.15
CA VAL A 473 -32.62 -3.60 -0.25
C VAL A 473 -32.03 -2.39 0.49
N PHE A 474 -31.79 -1.28 -0.21
CA PHE A 474 -31.32 -0.06 0.43
C PHE A 474 -32.36 0.55 1.38
N ASP A 475 -33.65 0.45 1.07
CA ASP A 475 -34.70 0.93 1.97
C ASP A 475 -34.77 0.12 3.27
N GLN A 476 -34.54 -1.19 3.22
CA GLN A 476 -34.39 -1.99 4.45
C GLN A 476 -33.20 -1.54 5.29
N TYR A 477 -32.09 -1.19 4.64
CA TYR A 477 -30.94 -0.65 5.36
C TYR A 477 -31.25 0.71 5.99
N LYS A 478 -31.91 1.64 5.28
CA LYS A 478 -32.36 2.93 5.84
C LYS A 478 -33.30 2.71 7.03
N LYS A 479 -34.25 1.78 6.93
CA LYS A 479 -35.15 1.39 8.04
C LYS A 479 -34.36 0.90 9.26
N TYR A 480 -33.35 0.05 9.05
CA TYR A 480 -32.44 -0.36 10.12
C TYR A 480 -31.73 0.83 10.75
N LEU A 481 -31.16 1.75 9.94
CA LEU A 481 -30.45 2.93 10.43
C LEU A 481 -31.35 3.90 11.21
N GLN A 482 -32.63 4.02 10.86
CA GLN A 482 -33.59 4.90 11.54
C GLN A 482 -34.17 4.29 12.82
N THR A 483 -34.01 2.97 13.04
CA THR A 483 -34.57 2.28 14.20
C THR A 483 -33.81 2.66 15.49
N PRO A 484 -34.49 3.23 16.51
CA PRO A 484 -33.88 3.45 17.82
C PRO A 484 -33.48 2.13 18.47
N HIS A 485 -32.35 2.11 19.21
CA HIS A 485 -31.84 0.90 19.87
C HIS A 485 -31.69 -0.34 18.97
N ARG A 486 -31.36 -0.13 17.69
CA ARG A 486 -31.13 -1.21 16.72
C ARG A 486 -30.01 -2.18 17.16
N PRO A 487 -30.05 -3.45 16.72
CA PRO A 487 -28.93 -4.37 16.90
C PRO A 487 -27.62 -3.80 16.34
N SER A 488 -26.48 -4.19 16.89
CA SER A 488 -25.15 -3.70 16.44
C SER A 488 -24.85 -3.99 14.97
N TYR A 489 -25.48 -5.02 14.41
CA TYR A 489 -25.29 -5.49 13.04
C TYR A 489 -26.61 -5.50 12.28
N PHE A 490 -26.56 -5.13 11.00
CA PHE A 490 -27.73 -5.11 10.12
C PHE A 490 -28.29 -6.51 9.89
N SER A 491 -27.42 -7.49 9.65
CA SER A 491 -27.73 -8.93 9.46
C SER A 491 -28.58 -9.54 10.57
N ASN A 492 -28.43 -9.06 11.80
CA ASN A 492 -29.20 -9.52 12.96
C ASN A 492 -30.59 -8.88 13.08
N SER A 493 -30.87 -7.81 12.34
CA SER A 493 -32.16 -7.13 12.36
C SER A 493 -33.18 -7.80 11.43
N GLN A 494 -34.47 -7.60 11.67
CA GLN A 494 -35.52 -8.09 10.78
C GLN A 494 -35.38 -7.53 9.36
N ALA A 495 -35.05 -6.24 9.24
CA ALA A 495 -34.78 -5.60 7.96
C ALA A 495 -33.58 -6.22 7.22
N GLY A 496 -32.53 -6.62 7.95
CA GLY A 496 -31.37 -7.30 7.37
C GLY A 496 -31.68 -8.71 6.86
N LYS A 497 -32.55 -9.45 7.55
CA LYS A 497 -33.04 -10.75 7.09
C LYS A 497 -33.85 -10.62 5.80
N GLU A 498 -34.75 -9.64 5.74
CA GLU A 498 -35.51 -9.32 4.52
C GLU A 498 -34.59 -8.90 3.36
N ALA A 499 -33.56 -8.08 3.65
CA ALA A 499 -32.54 -7.70 2.67
C ALA A 499 -31.77 -8.91 2.13
N LYS A 500 -31.32 -9.83 3.02
CA LYS A 500 -30.66 -11.09 2.62
C LYS A 500 -31.54 -11.88 1.67
N GLU A 501 -32.82 -12.09 1.98
CA GLU A 501 -33.75 -12.83 1.13
C GLU A 501 -33.91 -12.19 -0.26
N MET A 502 -34.06 -10.87 -0.32
CA MET A 502 -34.14 -10.13 -1.59
C MET A 502 -32.86 -10.27 -2.42
N ILE A 503 -31.68 -10.18 -1.79
CA ILE A 503 -30.39 -10.39 -2.46
C ILE A 503 -30.27 -11.81 -3.00
N GLN A 504 -30.65 -12.84 -2.22
CA GLN A 504 -30.61 -14.22 -2.72
C GLN A 504 -31.54 -14.43 -3.92
N SER A 505 -32.75 -13.85 -3.88
CA SER A 505 -33.68 -13.89 -5.01
C SER A 505 -33.09 -13.24 -6.27
N LEU A 506 -32.44 -12.08 -6.13
CA LEU A 506 -31.75 -11.41 -7.24
C LEU A 506 -30.63 -12.28 -7.82
N LYS A 507 -29.79 -12.87 -6.97
CA LYS A 507 -28.69 -13.74 -7.40
C LYS A 507 -29.18 -14.98 -8.14
N SER A 508 -30.28 -15.58 -7.70
CA SER A 508 -30.92 -16.69 -8.43
C SER A 508 -31.33 -16.30 -9.84
N VAL A 509 -31.88 -15.10 -10.03
CA VAL A 509 -32.22 -14.58 -11.37
C VAL A 509 -30.97 -14.37 -12.25
N TRP A 510 -29.86 -13.95 -11.66
CA TRP A 510 -28.61 -13.72 -12.40
C TRP A 510 -27.88 -15.00 -12.78
N LYS A 511 -27.98 -16.05 -11.97
CA LYS A 511 -27.17 -17.28 -12.12
C LYS A 511 -27.34 -17.96 -13.48
N ASP A 512 -28.56 -17.97 -14.00
CA ASP A 512 -28.90 -18.65 -15.27
C ASP A 512 -28.91 -17.70 -16.48
N LYS A 513 -28.59 -16.41 -16.27
CA LYS A 513 -28.65 -15.40 -17.31
C LYS A 513 -27.41 -15.48 -18.21
N VAL A 514 -27.65 -15.50 -19.52
CA VAL A 514 -26.62 -15.28 -20.52
C VAL A 514 -26.70 -13.83 -21.00
N ASN A 515 -25.61 -13.07 -20.85
CA ASN A 515 -25.52 -11.70 -21.35
C ASN A 515 -24.85 -11.69 -22.72
N PRO A 516 -25.24 -10.78 -23.63
CA PRO A 516 -24.47 -10.54 -24.84
C PRO A 516 -23.05 -10.06 -24.47
N VAL A 517 -22.07 -10.45 -25.26
CA VAL A 517 -20.70 -9.93 -25.13
C VAL A 517 -20.69 -8.49 -25.61
N SER A 518 -20.08 -7.59 -24.84
CA SER A 518 -19.91 -6.19 -25.19
C SER A 518 -18.46 -5.92 -25.58
N ASP A 519 -18.24 -4.95 -26.49
CA ASP A 519 -16.90 -4.39 -26.72
C ASP A 519 -16.50 -3.42 -25.60
N ASN A 520 -17.43 -3.01 -24.75
CA ASN A 520 -17.17 -2.14 -23.62
C ASN A 520 -16.63 -2.93 -22.43
N ILE A 521 -15.36 -2.69 -22.08
CA ILE A 521 -14.69 -3.34 -20.94
C ILE A 521 -15.44 -3.10 -19.63
N GLN A 522 -15.99 -1.89 -19.39
CA GLN A 522 -16.76 -1.60 -18.19
C GLN A 522 -18.01 -2.47 -18.07
N GLU A 523 -18.71 -2.67 -19.18
CA GLU A 523 -19.91 -3.51 -19.22
C GLU A 523 -19.55 -4.97 -18.96
N ASN A 524 -18.46 -5.47 -19.56
CA ASN A 524 -17.99 -6.82 -19.31
C ASN A 524 -17.53 -7.02 -17.85
N VAL A 525 -16.87 -6.03 -17.23
CA VAL A 525 -16.54 -6.08 -15.80
C VAL A 525 -17.80 -6.13 -14.95
N ASN A 526 -18.79 -5.26 -15.20
CA ASN A 526 -20.04 -5.23 -14.44
C ASN A 526 -20.81 -6.57 -14.57
N ASN A 527 -20.91 -7.12 -15.78
CA ASN A 527 -21.56 -8.41 -16.00
C ASN A 527 -20.76 -9.57 -15.41
N GLY A 528 -19.43 -9.52 -15.50
CA GLY A 528 -18.56 -10.51 -14.86
C GLY A 528 -18.72 -10.52 -13.34
N LEU A 529 -18.74 -9.36 -12.68
CA LEU A 529 -19.02 -9.22 -11.25
C LEU A 529 -20.40 -9.78 -10.86
N LYS A 530 -21.46 -9.48 -11.65
CA LYS A 530 -22.80 -10.07 -11.45
C LYS A 530 -22.73 -11.59 -11.46
N ASN A 531 -22.00 -12.17 -12.40
CA ASN A 531 -21.86 -13.63 -12.53
C ASN A 531 -21.04 -14.24 -11.39
N LEU A 532 -19.94 -13.60 -10.98
CA LEU A 532 -19.14 -14.02 -9.82
C LEU A 532 -19.99 -14.01 -8.54
N MET A 533 -20.74 -12.93 -8.31
CA MET A 533 -21.62 -12.78 -7.15
C MET A 533 -22.75 -13.80 -7.16
N ALA A 534 -23.42 -14.01 -8.30
CA ALA A 534 -24.51 -14.99 -8.45
C ALA A 534 -24.07 -16.43 -8.15
N ASN A 535 -22.79 -16.73 -8.39
CA ASN A 535 -22.18 -18.03 -8.12
C ASN A 535 -21.41 -18.10 -6.80
N ASN A 536 -21.52 -17.07 -5.94
CA ASN A 536 -20.85 -16.99 -4.64
C ASN A 536 -19.33 -17.12 -4.70
N LEU A 537 -18.68 -16.73 -5.80
CA LEU A 537 -17.22 -16.84 -5.89
C LEU A 537 -16.50 -15.82 -5.00
N HIS A 538 -17.18 -14.77 -4.53
CA HIS A 538 -16.69 -13.90 -3.45
C HIS A 538 -16.65 -14.58 -2.07
N PHE A 539 -17.22 -15.79 -1.93
CA PHE A 539 -17.10 -16.61 -0.72
C PHE A 539 -15.86 -17.53 -0.76
N ASP A 540 -15.01 -17.40 -1.79
CA ASP A 540 -13.83 -18.24 -1.96
C ASP A 540 -12.57 -17.36 -2.05
N HIS A 541 -11.62 -17.63 -1.15
CA HIS A 541 -10.32 -16.97 -1.11
C HIS A 541 -9.53 -17.10 -2.42
N GLY A 542 -9.77 -18.15 -3.21
CA GLY A 542 -9.18 -18.35 -4.52
C GLY A 542 -9.52 -17.25 -5.52
N TYR A 543 -10.68 -16.61 -5.39
CA TYR A 543 -11.14 -15.54 -6.29
C TYR A 543 -11.09 -14.15 -5.68
N SER A 544 -10.72 -13.99 -4.40
CA SER A 544 -10.73 -12.71 -3.68
C SER A 544 -10.02 -11.57 -4.41
N LYS A 545 -8.83 -11.82 -4.99
CA LYS A 545 -8.08 -10.77 -5.71
C LYS A 545 -8.74 -10.38 -7.03
N LEU A 546 -9.21 -11.36 -7.79
CA LEU A 546 -9.96 -11.11 -9.02
C LEU A 546 -11.21 -10.29 -8.70
N PHE A 547 -11.98 -10.72 -7.71
CA PHE A 547 -13.22 -10.08 -7.30
C PHE A 547 -12.99 -8.64 -6.85
N GLN A 548 -12.03 -8.40 -5.95
CA GLN A 548 -11.67 -7.05 -5.49
C GLN A 548 -11.15 -6.17 -6.63
N ALA A 549 -10.32 -6.70 -7.54
CA ALA A 549 -9.82 -5.91 -8.67
C ALA A 549 -10.94 -5.47 -9.62
N LEU A 550 -11.89 -6.37 -9.94
CA LEU A 550 -13.05 -6.03 -10.75
C LEU A 550 -13.98 -5.04 -10.02
N SER A 551 -14.21 -5.23 -8.72
CA SER A 551 -15.04 -4.34 -7.90
C SER A 551 -14.48 -2.92 -7.86
N VAL A 552 -13.20 -2.77 -7.49
CA VAL A 552 -12.51 -1.46 -7.44
C VAL A 552 -12.52 -0.78 -8.81
N TYR A 553 -12.40 -1.54 -9.89
CA TYR A 553 -12.48 -1.00 -11.25
C TYR A 553 -13.89 -0.48 -11.58
N ALA A 554 -14.95 -1.16 -11.09
CA ALA A 554 -16.34 -0.80 -11.38
C ALA A 554 -16.95 0.27 -10.46
N GLU A 555 -16.36 0.48 -9.29
CA GLU A 555 -16.83 1.45 -8.30
C GLU A 555 -16.62 2.90 -8.73
N GLU A 556 -17.61 3.75 -8.44
CA GLU A 556 -17.51 5.20 -8.65
C GLU A 556 -16.54 5.87 -7.66
N ALA A 557 -16.59 5.44 -6.39
CA ALA A 557 -15.59 5.79 -5.38
C ALA A 557 -15.19 4.56 -4.55
N SER A 558 -13.91 4.22 -4.65
CA SER A 558 -13.29 3.06 -4.02
C SER A 558 -12.23 3.48 -3.02
N ILE A 559 -12.45 3.12 -1.74
CA ILE A 559 -11.49 3.36 -0.67
C ILE A 559 -10.90 2.01 -0.24
N GLY A 560 -9.68 1.72 -0.69
CA GLY A 560 -8.97 0.49 -0.36
C GLY A 560 -8.14 0.63 0.92
N GLY A 561 -8.42 -0.23 1.90
CA GLY A 561 -7.74 -0.21 3.19
C GLY A 561 -7.35 -1.58 3.71
N CYS A 562 -6.20 -1.65 4.39
CA CYS A 562 -5.86 -2.78 5.25
C CYS A 562 -5.02 -2.32 6.44
N LYS A 563 -4.72 -3.22 7.39
CA LYS A 563 -3.92 -2.86 8.57
C LYS A 563 -2.62 -2.15 8.17
N SER A 564 -1.65 -2.79 7.52
CA SER A 564 -0.41 -2.11 7.07
C SER A 564 -0.56 -1.29 5.77
N GLY A 565 -1.77 -1.28 5.19
CA GLY A 565 -2.16 -0.49 4.01
C GLY A 565 -1.52 -0.90 2.67
N ASN A 566 -0.21 -1.06 2.62
CA ASN A 566 0.56 -1.04 1.37
C ASN A 566 0.48 -2.33 0.55
N GLU A 567 0.78 -3.47 1.14
CA GLU A 567 1.05 -4.70 0.37
C GLU A 567 -0.20 -5.20 -0.34
N ARG A 568 -1.33 -5.24 0.38
CA ARG A 568 -2.62 -5.73 -0.16
C ARG A 568 -3.23 -4.74 -1.14
N ALA A 569 -3.16 -3.44 -0.86
CA ALA A 569 -3.65 -2.44 -1.78
C ALA A 569 -2.83 -2.41 -3.07
N GLN A 570 -1.51 -2.61 -3.01
CA GLN A 570 -0.66 -2.74 -4.19
C GLN A 570 -1.11 -3.91 -5.07
N ALA A 571 -1.35 -5.09 -4.49
CA ALA A 571 -1.78 -6.28 -5.22
C ALA A 571 -3.09 -6.04 -6.01
N ILE A 572 -4.06 -5.37 -5.39
CA ILE A 572 -5.35 -5.07 -6.02
C ILE A 572 -5.20 -3.94 -7.05
N ASN A 573 -4.61 -2.81 -6.65
CA ASN A 573 -4.49 -1.64 -7.51
C ASN A 573 -3.59 -1.91 -8.74
N GLY A 574 -2.60 -2.80 -8.64
CA GLY A 574 -1.80 -3.23 -9.78
C GLY A 574 -2.61 -4.03 -10.82
N ARG A 575 -3.57 -4.84 -10.38
CA ARG A 575 -4.51 -5.55 -11.27
C ARG A 575 -5.56 -4.61 -11.85
N VAL A 576 -6.03 -3.63 -11.07
CA VAL A 576 -6.90 -2.56 -11.55
C VAL A 576 -6.20 -1.74 -12.65
N ALA A 577 -4.91 -1.45 -12.50
CA ALA A 577 -4.14 -0.75 -13.52
C ALA A 577 -4.07 -1.54 -14.85
N ILE A 578 -4.05 -2.86 -14.82
CA ILE A 578 -4.12 -3.66 -16.05
C ILE A 578 -5.48 -3.50 -16.75
N LEU A 579 -6.57 -3.43 -15.99
CA LEU A 579 -7.91 -3.17 -16.54
C LEU A 579 -8.04 -1.73 -17.08
N ASP A 580 -7.41 -0.76 -16.43
CA ASP A 580 -7.31 0.62 -16.94
C ASP A 580 -6.53 0.68 -18.25
N SER A 581 -5.41 -0.04 -18.33
CA SER A 581 -4.56 -0.15 -19.51
C SER A 581 -5.33 -0.73 -20.70
N LEU A 582 -6.06 -1.82 -20.45
CA LEU A 582 -6.92 -2.45 -21.45
C LEU A 582 -7.98 -1.47 -21.97
N SER A 583 -8.64 -0.74 -21.07
CA SER A 583 -9.66 0.26 -21.41
C SER A 583 -9.10 1.51 -22.10
N GLY A 584 -7.83 1.81 -21.89
CA GLY A 584 -7.07 2.86 -22.57
C GLY A 584 -6.69 2.51 -24.01
N GLY A 585 -6.98 1.28 -24.46
CA GLY A 585 -6.71 0.77 -25.81
C GLY A 585 -5.38 0.04 -25.98
N ASN A 586 -4.73 -0.36 -24.88
CA ASN A 586 -3.50 -1.15 -24.94
C ASN A 586 -3.81 -2.65 -25.12
N GLU A 587 -4.34 -3.01 -26.29
CA GLU A 587 -4.78 -4.39 -26.60
C GLU A 587 -3.76 -5.20 -27.43
N ASN A 588 -2.60 -4.62 -27.71
CA ASN A 588 -1.66 -5.19 -28.70
C ASN A 588 -0.77 -6.31 -28.14
N SER A 589 -0.77 -6.53 -26.82
CA SER A 589 -0.02 -7.64 -26.22
C SER A 589 -0.87 -8.91 -26.14
N GLU A 590 -0.25 -10.07 -26.31
CA GLU A 590 -0.91 -11.37 -26.16
C GLU A 590 -1.57 -11.52 -24.78
N GLY A 591 -0.94 -10.98 -23.72
CA GLY A 591 -1.49 -11.00 -22.36
C GLY A 591 -2.79 -10.19 -22.24
N MET A 592 -2.83 -8.99 -22.82
CA MET A 592 -4.03 -8.14 -22.80
C MET A 592 -5.18 -8.74 -23.62
N GLN A 593 -4.88 -9.41 -24.73
CA GLN A 593 -5.89 -10.12 -25.52
C GLN A 593 -6.50 -11.29 -24.74
N LYS A 594 -5.67 -12.11 -24.06
CA LYS A 594 -6.15 -13.20 -23.20
C LYS A 594 -7.06 -12.68 -22.08
N ILE A 595 -6.71 -11.54 -21.47
CA ILE A 595 -7.55 -10.91 -20.44
C ILE A 595 -8.88 -10.47 -21.04
N LYS A 596 -8.88 -9.80 -22.20
CA LYS A 596 -10.10 -9.34 -22.86
C LYS A 596 -11.03 -10.51 -23.21
N GLU A 597 -10.49 -11.58 -23.79
CA GLU A 597 -11.24 -12.79 -24.14
C GLU A 597 -11.82 -13.48 -22.90
N ALA A 598 -11.00 -13.67 -21.86
CA ALA A 598 -11.43 -14.30 -20.61
C ALA A 598 -12.48 -13.45 -19.87
N LEU A 599 -12.35 -12.13 -19.90
CA LEU A 599 -13.30 -11.20 -19.32
C LEU A 599 -14.65 -11.25 -20.06
N SER A 600 -14.63 -11.25 -21.38
CA SER A 600 -15.83 -11.42 -22.22
C SER A 600 -16.50 -12.78 -21.97
N ALA A 601 -15.72 -13.85 -21.81
CA ALA A 601 -16.23 -15.18 -21.48
C ALA A 601 -16.90 -15.21 -20.09
N LEU A 602 -16.28 -14.58 -19.09
CA LEU A 602 -16.87 -14.44 -17.75
C LEU A 602 -18.14 -13.58 -17.78
N ALA A 603 -18.15 -12.48 -18.53
CA ALA A 603 -19.29 -11.57 -18.64
C ALA A 603 -20.52 -12.23 -19.27
N LYS A 604 -20.30 -13.15 -20.22
CA LYS A 604 -21.37 -13.92 -20.89
C LYS A 604 -22.19 -14.74 -19.90
N GLY A 605 -21.58 -15.28 -18.84
CA GLY A 605 -22.27 -16.05 -17.80
C GLY A 605 -22.67 -17.47 -18.24
N GLY A 606 -23.67 -18.04 -17.56
CA GLY A 606 -24.12 -19.42 -17.75
C GLY A 606 -23.44 -20.44 -16.81
N ASN A 607 -23.42 -21.71 -17.19
CA ASN A 607 -23.02 -22.82 -16.29
C ASN A 607 -21.50 -22.95 -16.06
N ASN A 608 -20.67 -22.19 -16.77
CA ASN A 608 -19.21 -22.29 -16.76
C ASN A 608 -18.52 -21.10 -16.04
N VAL A 609 -19.26 -20.36 -15.20
CA VAL A 609 -18.74 -19.19 -14.49
C VAL A 609 -17.49 -19.50 -13.66
N PRO A 610 -17.41 -20.59 -12.86
CA PRO A 610 -16.18 -20.91 -12.12
C PRO A 610 -14.96 -21.12 -13.03
N GLN A 611 -15.13 -21.81 -14.16
CA GLN A 611 -14.04 -22.08 -15.10
C GLN A 611 -13.59 -20.79 -15.80
N THR A 612 -14.52 -19.97 -16.28
CA THR A 612 -14.18 -18.69 -16.94
C THR A 612 -13.58 -17.69 -15.96
N ALA A 613 -14.01 -17.69 -14.69
CA ALA A 613 -13.40 -16.90 -13.62
C ALA A 613 -11.95 -17.32 -13.37
N GLN A 614 -11.67 -18.62 -13.34
CA GLN A 614 -10.31 -19.14 -13.17
C GLN A 614 -9.39 -18.73 -14.33
N VAL A 615 -9.87 -18.83 -15.57
CA VAL A 615 -9.09 -18.39 -16.75
C VAL A 615 -8.79 -16.88 -16.69
N LEU A 616 -9.78 -16.05 -16.33
CA LEU A 616 -9.55 -14.61 -16.19
C LEU A 616 -8.56 -14.30 -15.05
N LYS A 617 -8.70 -14.99 -13.91
CA LYS A 617 -7.77 -14.87 -12.79
C LYS A 617 -6.34 -15.15 -13.23
N GLU A 618 -6.10 -16.29 -13.88
CA GLU A 618 -4.78 -16.71 -14.35
C GLU A 618 -4.20 -15.72 -15.37
N ALA A 619 -5.01 -15.24 -16.32
CA ALA A 619 -4.57 -14.26 -17.31
C ALA A 619 -4.15 -12.93 -16.65
N LEU A 620 -4.97 -12.44 -15.70
CA LEU A 620 -4.71 -11.19 -14.98
C LEU A 620 -3.48 -11.30 -14.06
N ASP A 621 -3.34 -12.41 -13.33
CA ASP A 621 -2.19 -12.68 -12.45
C ASP A 621 -0.89 -12.80 -13.26
N THR A 622 -0.94 -13.48 -14.41
CA THR A 622 0.22 -13.65 -15.31
C THR A 622 0.67 -12.30 -15.87
N GLU A 623 -0.26 -11.48 -16.35
CA GLU A 623 0.09 -10.16 -16.89
C GLU A 623 0.58 -9.21 -15.78
N TYR A 624 -0.02 -9.29 -14.59
CA TYR A 624 0.46 -8.55 -13.41
C TYR A 624 1.88 -8.94 -13.01
N ASN A 625 2.19 -10.23 -12.99
CA ASN A 625 3.55 -10.71 -12.77
C ASN A 625 4.52 -10.24 -13.87
N ARG A 626 4.05 -10.06 -15.10
CA ARG A 626 4.86 -9.64 -16.26
C ARG A 626 5.19 -8.13 -16.27
N VAL A 627 4.20 -7.27 -16.03
CA VAL A 627 4.34 -5.80 -16.20
C VAL A 627 3.89 -4.95 -15.00
N GLY A 628 3.24 -5.54 -13.99
CA GLY A 628 2.54 -4.78 -12.97
C GLY A 628 3.23 -4.67 -11.61
N LEU A 629 4.19 -5.56 -11.28
CA LEU A 629 4.71 -5.72 -9.92
C LEU A 629 5.39 -4.46 -9.36
N GLN A 630 6.03 -3.67 -10.21
CA GLN A 630 6.79 -2.46 -9.88
C GLN A 630 6.26 -1.23 -10.62
N SER A 631 4.95 -1.23 -10.92
CA SER A 631 4.21 -0.10 -11.51
C SER A 631 3.85 0.96 -10.45
N ALA A 632 3.05 1.98 -10.82
CA ALA A 632 2.61 3.07 -9.93
C ALA A 632 2.05 2.59 -8.58
N ALA A 633 1.30 1.49 -8.55
CA ALA A 633 0.73 0.95 -7.31
C ALA A 633 1.81 0.57 -6.27
N SER A 634 2.99 0.14 -6.71
CA SER A 634 4.13 -0.18 -5.83
C SER A 634 4.78 1.05 -5.21
N VAL A 635 4.69 2.20 -5.89
CA VAL A 635 5.27 3.47 -5.44
C VAL A 635 4.61 3.95 -4.16
N VAL A 636 3.32 3.63 -3.96
CA VAL A 636 2.56 3.94 -2.72
C VAL A 636 3.29 3.42 -1.48
N SER A 637 3.89 2.24 -1.56
CA SER A 637 4.69 1.70 -0.46
C SER A 637 5.97 2.52 -0.25
N LEU A 638 6.69 2.86 -1.32
CA LEU A 638 7.94 3.62 -1.22
C LEU A 638 7.73 4.95 -0.51
N VAL A 639 6.62 5.61 -0.84
CA VAL A 639 6.30 6.97 -0.37
C VAL A 639 5.71 7.00 1.02
N ASP A 640 5.19 5.87 1.51
CA ASP A 640 4.50 5.77 2.79
C ASP A 640 5.36 5.13 3.88
N GLN A 641 6.30 4.25 3.54
CA GLN A 641 7.16 3.54 4.51
C GLN A 641 8.66 3.59 4.18
N GLY A 642 9.05 4.31 3.13
CA GLY A 642 10.45 4.46 2.69
C GLY A 642 11.06 3.20 2.08
N ALA A 643 10.23 2.23 1.68
CA ALA A 643 10.66 0.95 1.11
C ALA A 643 9.53 0.22 0.40
N SER A 644 9.89 -0.76 -0.44
CA SER A 644 8.92 -1.61 -1.13
C SER A 644 8.08 -2.44 -0.16
N ALA A 645 6.93 -2.92 -0.64
CA ALA A 645 6.12 -3.89 0.06
C ALA A 645 6.96 -5.14 0.38
N LYS A 646 6.57 -5.89 1.43
CA LYS A 646 7.25 -7.14 1.82
C LYS A 646 6.43 -8.37 1.44
N VAL A 647 5.83 -8.34 0.25
CA VAL A 647 4.92 -9.40 -0.18
C VAL A 647 5.68 -10.51 -0.89
N GLU A 648 5.29 -11.75 -0.62
CA GLU A 648 5.90 -12.95 -1.17
C GLU A 648 4.85 -13.81 -1.87
N ALA A 649 5.28 -14.48 -2.94
CA ALA A 649 4.49 -15.48 -3.65
C ALA A 649 4.37 -16.75 -2.80
N LYS A 650 3.19 -17.38 -2.76
CA LYS A 650 2.96 -18.58 -1.94
C LYS A 650 3.85 -19.73 -2.40
N ASN A 651 4.64 -20.31 -1.50
CA ASN A 651 5.53 -21.44 -1.81
C ASN A 651 5.00 -22.78 -1.27
N GLY A 652 4.87 -23.77 -2.15
CA GLY A 652 4.48 -25.14 -1.78
C GLY A 652 3.17 -25.25 -0.98
N PHE A 653 3.00 -26.34 -0.23
CA PHE A 653 1.78 -26.62 0.53
C PHE A 653 1.79 -26.08 1.96
N LEU A 654 2.90 -25.59 2.53
CA LEU A 654 2.94 -25.18 3.95
C LEU A 654 2.97 -23.66 4.17
N TRP A 655 2.74 -22.87 3.12
CA TRP A 655 2.83 -21.39 3.18
C TRP A 655 1.96 -20.76 4.28
N TRP A 656 0.81 -21.34 4.61
CA TRP A 656 -0.10 -20.77 5.62
C TRP A 656 0.42 -20.87 7.06
N TRP A 657 1.42 -21.74 7.32
CA TRP A 657 2.09 -21.87 8.61
C TRP A 657 3.38 -21.04 8.73
N THR A 658 3.99 -20.61 7.61
CA THR A 658 5.37 -20.12 7.60
C THR A 658 5.49 -18.60 7.63
N SER A 659 4.59 -17.86 6.98
CA SER A 659 4.62 -16.39 7.01
C SER A 659 3.30 -15.77 6.54
N ARG A 660 2.85 -14.71 7.23
CA ARG A 660 1.73 -13.87 6.78
C ARG A 660 2.11 -12.94 5.63
N ASN A 661 3.38 -12.90 5.21
CA ASN A 661 3.83 -12.17 4.02
C ASN A 661 3.52 -12.91 2.71
N TYR A 662 3.20 -14.21 2.76
CA TYR A 662 2.71 -14.98 1.61
C TYR A 662 1.27 -14.57 1.27
N ALA A 663 1.14 -13.41 0.62
CA ALA A 663 -0.14 -12.81 0.28
C ALA A 663 -0.39 -12.72 -1.23
N GLU A 664 0.60 -13.02 -2.07
CA GLU A 664 0.42 -13.11 -3.52
C GLU A 664 0.05 -14.54 -3.97
N GLU A 665 -0.17 -14.71 -5.27
CA GLU A 665 -0.45 -16.01 -5.89
C GLU A 665 0.78 -16.95 -5.83
N PRO A 666 0.62 -18.25 -6.17
CA PRO A 666 1.72 -19.20 -6.13
C PRO A 666 2.94 -18.75 -6.95
N ASP A 667 4.13 -19.16 -6.50
CA ASP A 667 5.41 -18.85 -7.16
C ASP A 667 5.53 -19.39 -8.59
N THR A 668 4.69 -20.36 -8.97
CA THR A 668 4.57 -20.83 -10.36
C THR A 668 3.91 -19.82 -11.31
N VAL A 669 3.19 -18.84 -10.76
CA VAL A 669 2.57 -17.72 -11.52
C VAL A 669 3.33 -16.42 -11.25
N MET A 670 3.73 -16.21 -9.99
CA MET A 670 4.37 -14.97 -9.51
C MET A 670 5.90 -15.09 -9.46
N ASP A 671 6.50 -15.67 -10.49
CA ASP A 671 7.93 -16.01 -10.52
C ASP A 671 8.86 -14.78 -10.54
N ASN A 672 8.39 -13.63 -11.01
CA ASN A 672 9.15 -12.38 -11.00
C ASN A 672 9.13 -11.69 -9.63
N LEU A 673 8.28 -12.12 -8.68
CA LEU A 673 8.13 -11.48 -7.37
C LEU A 673 9.25 -11.89 -6.40
N HIS A 674 10.17 -10.95 -6.14
CA HIS A 674 11.25 -11.13 -5.16
C HIS A 674 11.38 -9.92 -4.22
N GLN A 675 10.79 -10.00 -3.03
CA GLN A 675 10.80 -8.91 -2.04
C GLN A 675 11.20 -9.33 -0.62
N SER A 676 11.82 -10.50 -0.47
CA SER A 676 12.18 -11.04 0.85
C SER A 676 13.13 -10.15 1.65
N LYS A 677 13.88 -9.24 1.00
CA LYS A 677 14.81 -8.31 1.66
C LYS A 677 14.26 -6.89 1.81
N ALA A 678 13.10 -6.57 1.24
CA ALA A 678 12.49 -5.23 1.31
C ALA A 678 12.23 -4.77 2.75
N GLY A 679 11.85 -5.70 3.63
CA GLY A 679 11.58 -5.40 5.04
C GLY A 679 12.76 -4.78 5.82
N SER A 680 14.01 -4.98 5.37
CA SER A 680 15.18 -4.38 6.02
C SER A 680 15.29 -2.86 5.83
N MET A 681 14.68 -2.33 4.76
CA MET A 681 14.67 -0.89 4.46
C MET A 681 13.49 -0.15 5.12
N GLN A 682 12.48 -0.87 5.60
CA GLN A 682 11.29 -0.26 6.20
C GLN A 682 11.65 0.46 7.51
N ALA A 683 11.07 1.64 7.72
CA ALA A 683 11.38 2.53 8.83
C ALA A 683 11.28 1.89 10.22
N HIS A 684 10.28 1.02 10.40
CA HIS A 684 9.98 0.34 11.67
C HIS A 684 10.85 -0.90 11.94
N LYS A 685 11.88 -1.16 11.11
CA LYS A 685 12.78 -2.33 11.18
C LYS A 685 14.24 -1.92 11.43
N SER A 686 15.13 -2.17 10.47
CA SER A 686 16.59 -2.05 10.66
C SER A 686 17.12 -0.62 10.45
N LEU A 687 16.28 0.32 10.00
CA LEU A 687 16.65 1.71 9.72
C LEU A 687 17.46 2.34 10.86
N THR A 688 16.94 2.27 12.09
CA THR A 688 17.59 2.85 13.28
C THR A 688 18.99 2.29 13.51
N GLN A 689 19.15 0.97 13.34
CA GLN A 689 20.43 0.31 13.54
C GLN A 689 21.42 0.73 12.46
N LEU A 690 21.01 0.72 11.20
CA LEU A 690 21.85 1.13 10.06
C LEU A 690 22.28 2.59 10.14
N MET A 691 21.39 3.48 10.59
CA MET A 691 21.75 4.88 10.85
C MET A 691 22.84 4.96 11.92
N LYS A 692 22.68 4.27 13.06
CA LYS A 692 23.68 4.26 14.14
C LYS A 692 25.02 3.68 13.67
N GLU A 693 24.99 2.53 12.99
CA GLU A 693 26.17 1.86 12.46
C GLU A 693 26.93 2.73 11.46
N ALA A 694 26.23 3.52 10.65
CA ALA A 694 26.88 4.44 9.71
C ALA A 694 27.76 5.48 10.43
N TRP A 695 27.37 5.92 11.63
CA TRP A 695 28.15 6.83 12.46
C TRP A 695 29.26 6.13 13.28
N ASP A 696 29.14 4.83 13.55
CA ASP A 696 30.16 4.05 14.29
C ASP A 696 31.49 3.93 13.54
N PHE A 697 31.43 3.94 12.21
CA PHE A 697 32.58 3.88 11.31
C PHE A 697 32.84 5.20 10.59
N GLY A 698 32.16 6.29 11.00
CA GLY A 698 32.35 7.63 10.46
C GLY A 698 33.71 8.25 10.84
N PRO A 699 34.14 9.33 10.16
CA PRO A 699 35.42 9.97 10.44
C PRO A 699 35.49 10.42 11.90
N LYS A 700 36.46 9.88 12.66
CA LYS A 700 36.61 10.12 14.10
C LYS A 700 37.37 11.41 14.41
N SER A 701 38.04 11.99 13.41
CA SER A 701 38.88 13.17 13.54
C SER A 701 38.80 14.09 12.33
N TRP A 702 39.23 15.35 12.46
CA TRP A 702 39.35 16.29 11.34
C TRP A 702 40.25 15.79 10.20
N TRP A 703 41.29 15.02 10.51
CA TRP A 703 42.16 14.42 9.49
C TRP A 703 41.46 13.31 8.69
N ASP A 704 40.54 12.58 9.32
CA ASP A 704 39.65 11.66 8.61
C ASP A 704 38.64 12.42 7.73
N ARG A 705 38.29 13.69 8.07
CA ARG A 705 37.41 14.57 7.28
C ARG A 705 38.03 14.98 5.94
N LEU A 706 39.35 15.19 5.87
CA LEU A 706 40.05 15.51 4.62
C LEU A 706 40.19 14.28 3.70
N LYS A 707 40.46 13.09 4.28
CA LYS A 707 40.67 11.84 3.54
C LYS A 707 39.38 11.16 3.07
N SER A 708 38.26 11.42 3.71
CA SER A 708 36.93 10.88 3.33
C SER A 708 36.19 11.73 2.29
N SER A 709 36.82 12.81 1.80
CA SER A 709 36.30 13.67 0.74
C SER A 709 36.28 12.95 -0.63
N PRO A 710 35.53 13.46 -1.64
CA PRO A 710 35.39 12.84 -2.96
C PRO A 710 36.71 12.55 -3.69
N LEU A 711 37.84 13.15 -3.26
CA LEU A 711 39.18 12.88 -3.76
C LEU A 711 39.67 11.45 -3.51
N GLY A 712 39.08 10.71 -2.55
CA GLY A 712 39.57 9.38 -2.15
C GLY A 712 38.86 8.17 -2.77
N ALA A 713 37.69 8.32 -3.42
CA ALA A 713 36.88 7.14 -3.80
C ALA A 713 36.14 7.17 -5.14
N VAL A 714 35.86 8.31 -5.77
CA VAL A 714 35.20 8.33 -7.10
C VAL A 714 35.67 9.56 -7.87
N GLY A 715 36.43 9.35 -8.95
CA GLY A 715 36.93 10.43 -9.79
C GLY A 715 35.83 11.13 -10.60
N GLY A 716 35.83 12.48 -10.51
CA GLY A 716 35.11 13.44 -11.37
C GLY A 716 33.58 13.40 -11.22
N VAL A 717 32.90 14.40 -10.65
CA VAL A 717 32.43 15.59 -11.42
C VAL A 717 32.04 16.80 -10.51
N ILE A 718 32.11 16.74 -9.17
CA ILE A 718 31.47 17.77 -8.30
C ILE A 718 32.39 18.96 -7.87
N ALA A 719 33.58 19.14 -8.45
CA ALA A 719 34.60 19.99 -7.83
C ALA A 719 34.52 21.52 -8.08
N ILE A 720 33.65 22.06 -8.94
CA ILE A 720 33.89 23.42 -9.49
C ILE A 720 33.09 24.56 -8.83
N VAL A 721 32.01 24.33 -8.07
CA VAL A 721 31.15 25.45 -7.60
C VAL A 721 31.16 25.67 -6.06
N ILE A 722 31.55 24.70 -5.24
CA ILE A 722 31.24 24.70 -3.79
C ILE A 722 32.44 25.06 -2.88
N LEU A 723 33.67 25.04 -3.41
CA LEU A 723 34.90 25.07 -2.60
C LEU A 723 35.11 26.32 -1.69
N PRO A 724 34.83 27.57 -2.11
CA PRO A 724 35.18 28.73 -1.29
C PRO A 724 34.28 28.91 -0.06
N ILE A 725 33.00 28.53 -0.15
CA ILE A 725 32.01 28.72 0.92
C ILE A 725 32.08 27.56 1.94
N ALA A 726 32.34 26.33 1.48
CA ALA A 726 32.42 25.14 2.34
C ALA A 726 33.61 25.17 3.32
N ILE A 727 34.73 25.78 2.95
CA ILE A 727 35.93 25.86 3.81
C ILE A 727 35.66 26.80 5.01
N GLY A 728 35.00 27.95 4.78
CA GLY A 728 34.68 28.92 5.84
C GLY A 728 33.64 28.39 6.84
N VAL A 729 32.54 27.81 6.34
CA VAL A 729 31.48 27.23 7.18
C VAL A 729 31.96 25.98 7.92
N GLY A 730 32.80 25.16 7.27
CA GLY A 730 33.36 23.94 7.87
C GLY A 730 34.34 24.20 9.01
N ILE A 731 35.13 25.28 8.97
CA ILE A 731 36.02 25.67 10.06
C ILE A 731 35.22 26.22 11.25
N TYR A 732 34.25 27.09 10.99
CA TYR A 732 33.40 27.69 12.03
C TYR A 732 32.57 26.63 12.77
N ASN A 733 31.85 25.76 12.04
CA ASN A 733 31.03 24.70 12.63
C ASN A 733 31.87 23.61 13.31
N ALA A 734 33.12 23.38 12.88
CA ALA A 734 34.01 22.44 13.55
C ALA A 734 34.49 22.96 14.91
N ILE A 735 34.76 24.27 15.01
CA ILE A 735 35.12 24.92 16.28
C ILE A 735 33.90 24.93 17.21
N ASP A 736 32.72 25.31 16.71
CA ASP A 736 31.48 25.31 17.48
C ASP A 736 31.09 23.89 17.94
N ASN A 737 31.24 22.86 17.11
CA ASN A 737 31.00 21.47 17.52
C ASN A 737 31.99 20.97 18.57
N ILE A 738 33.26 21.39 18.52
CA ILE A 738 34.25 21.08 19.56
C ILE A 738 33.87 21.78 20.87
N GLU A 739 33.45 23.05 20.80
CA GLU A 739 33.01 23.82 21.96
C GLU A 739 31.71 23.25 22.56
N ARG A 740 30.75 22.81 21.76
CA ARG A 740 29.51 22.17 22.23
C ARG A 740 29.78 20.80 22.85
N ALA A 741 30.62 19.97 22.23
CA ALA A 741 31.01 18.68 22.78
C ALA A 741 31.82 18.86 24.09
N ALA A 742 32.65 19.90 24.18
CA ALA A 742 33.36 20.26 25.40
C ALA A 742 32.39 20.75 26.50
N LYS A 743 31.45 21.66 26.18
CA LYS A 743 30.43 22.16 27.11
C LYS A 743 29.49 21.07 27.60
N GLU A 744 29.12 20.11 26.76
CA GLU A 744 28.24 19.00 27.17
C GLU A 744 28.98 18.02 28.08
N ASN A 745 30.28 17.77 27.85
CA ASN A 745 31.12 17.02 28.76
C ASN A 745 31.37 17.77 30.07
N GLU A 746 31.50 19.10 30.04
CA GLU A 746 31.64 19.93 31.24
C GLU A 746 30.36 19.93 32.08
N ILE A 747 29.18 20.00 31.45
CA ILE A 747 27.88 19.85 32.13
C ILE A 747 27.73 18.46 32.76
N LEU A 748 28.25 17.41 32.09
CA LEU A 748 28.25 16.05 32.62
C LEU A 748 29.25 15.86 33.77
N ASP A 749 30.41 16.51 33.73
CA ASP A 749 31.35 16.53 34.84
C ASP A 749 30.80 17.34 36.02
N ILE A 750 30.03 18.41 35.77
CA ILE A 750 29.33 19.17 36.81
C ILE A 750 28.18 18.34 37.41
N GLN A 751 27.41 17.60 36.62
CA GLN A 751 26.34 16.72 37.11
C GLN A 751 26.86 15.42 37.76
N GLY A 752 28.02 14.94 37.33
CA GLY A 752 28.76 13.83 37.94
C GLY A 752 29.43 14.23 39.26
N SER A 753 29.94 15.46 39.34
CA SER A 753 30.58 16.02 40.55
C SER A 753 29.56 16.53 41.58
N ALA A 754 28.36 16.96 41.13
CA ALA A 754 27.27 17.32 42.04
C ALA A 754 26.64 16.10 42.73
N ASN A 755 26.81 14.89 42.18
CA ASN A 755 26.27 13.65 42.75
C ASN A 755 27.25 12.89 43.67
N THR A 756 28.47 13.37 43.88
CA THR A 756 29.45 12.76 44.81
C THR A 756 29.54 13.45 46.17
N HIS A 757 28.75 14.49 46.42
CA HIS A 757 28.63 15.16 47.73
C HIS A 757 27.17 15.40 48.17
N THR A 758 26.38 14.32 48.19
CA THR A 758 25.25 14.19 49.12
C THR A 758 25.02 12.71 49.40
N THR A 759 25.50 12.24 50.55
CA THR A 759 25.18 10.94 51.12
C THR A 759 23.76 10.93 51.66
N GLY A 760 23.01 9.88 51.30
CA GLY A 760 21.90 9.34 52.08
C GLY A 760 20.51 9.66 51.53
N VAL A 761 19.88 8.65 50.90
CA VAL A 761 18.48 8.19 51.11
C VAL A 761 18.06 7.31 49.93
N GLU A 762 17.66 6.08 50.27
CA GLU A 762 16.82 5.10 49.58
C GLU A 762 16.85 4.96 48.05
N LYS A 763 17.45 3.84 47.61
CA LYS A 763 17.17 3.20 46.32
C LYS A 763 15.69 2.82 46.24
N ASN A 764 14.97 3.38 45.26
CA ASN A 764 13.71 2.80 44.79
C ASN A 764 13.87 2.39 43.33
N GLU A 765 14.03 1.08 43.13
CA GLU A 765 14.22 0.41 41.85
C GLU A 765 12.89 0.27 41.09
N ASN A 766 12.94 0.64 39.82
CA ASN A 766 12.33 -0.01 38.66
C ASN A 766 10.86 -0.49 38.72
N SER A 767 10.06 0.17 37.89
CA SER A 767 8.65 -0.11 37.52
C SER A 767 8.41 -1.41 36.73
N TYR A 768 9.29 -2.41 36.81
CA TYR A 768 9.04 -3.76 36.28
C TYR A 768 8.65 -4.78 37.36
N ALA A 769 8.67 -4.41 38.64
CA ALA A 769 8.26 -5.27 39.76
C ALA A 769 6.75 -5.19 40.14
N ARG A 770 5.91 -4.47 39.36
CA ARG A 770 4.44 -4.37 39.59
C ARG A 770 3.60 -5.36 38.79
N ILE A 771 4.18 -6.12 37.87
CA ILE A 771 3.45 -7.08 37.02
C ILE A 771 3.53 -8.50 37.60
N ASP A 772 4.63 -8.90 38.22
CA ASP A 772 4.75 -10.24 38.83
C ASP A 772 4.09 -10.37 40.22
N ARG A 773 3.76 -9.25 40.89
CA ARG A 773 3.10 -9.28 42.20
C ARG A 773 1.57 -9.38 42.15
N LYS A 774 0.97 -9.44 40.95
CA LYS A 774 -0.48 -9.66 40.76
C LYS A 774 -0.85 -11.10 40.36
N LEU A 775 0.13 -11.97 40.10
CA LEU A 775 -0.12 -13.37 39.73
C LEU A 775 0.10 -14.36 40.88
N ASP A 776 0.83 -13.99 41.95
CA ASP A 776 1.11 -14.90 43.09
C ASP A 776 0.18 -14.76 44.30
N ASN A 777 -0.75 -13.79 44.34
CA ASN A 777 -1.71 -13.64 45.44
C ASN A 777 -3.01 -14.44 45.28
N SER A 778 -3.07 -15.40 44.35
CA SER A 778 -4.27 -16.21 44.07
C SER A 778 -4.23 -17.63 44.65
N ARG A 779 -3.31 -17.95 45.57
CA ARG A 779 -3.27 -19.27 46.24
C ARG A 779 -2.93 -19.16 47.73
N GLY A 780 -3.92 -19.39 48.61
CA GLY A 780 -3.67 -19.74 50.02
C GLY A 780 -4.71 -19.24 51.03
N HIS A 781 -5.49 -20.17 51.59
CA HIS A 781 -6.56 -20.01 52.59
C HIS A 781 -6.16 -19.39 53.95
N LYS A 782 -7.10 -18.69 54.63
CA LYS A 782 -7.86 -19.15 55.85
C LYS A 782 -8.58 -17.98 56.57
N HIS A 783 -9.83 -18.24 56.98
CA HIS A 783 -10.69 -17.51 57.96
C HIS A 783 -10.03 -17.36 59.36
N PRO A 784 -10.52 -16.55 60.35
CA PRO A 784 -11.94 -16.27 60.69
C PRO A 784 -12.34 -14.92 61.41
N LYS A 785 -13.65 -14.80 61.70
CA LYS A 785 -14.38 -13.92 62.68
C LYS A 785 -14.54 -12.44 62.29
N GLY A 786 -15.69 -11.75 62.41
CA GLY A 786 -17.04 -12.05 62.87
C GLY A 786 -17.85 -10.74 63.02
N ILE A 787 -19.18 -10.84 62.94
CA ILE A 787 -20.21 -9.95 63.54
C ILE A 787 -20.42 -8.55 62.89
N ARG A 788 -21.53 -8.35 62.14
CA ARG A 788 -22.85 -7.79 62.58
C ARG A 788 -23.69 -7.38 61.35
N THR A 789 -24.89 -7.95 61.20
CA THR A 789 -26.03 -7.42 60.40
C THR A 789 -26.74 -6.30 61.18
N PRO A 790 -27.62 -5.48 60.54
CA PRO A 790 -29.04 -5.81 60.28
C PRO A 790 -29.48 -5.46 58.83
N ASP A 791 -30.19 -6.33 58.11
CA ASP A 791 -31.66 -6.60 58.09
C ASP A 791 -32.47 -5.67 57.18
N TYR A 792 -33.13 -6.29 56.18
CA TYR A 792 -34.53 -6.14 55.68
C TYR A 792 -34.64 -6.99 54.39
N ILE A 793 -35.11 -8.26 54.44
CA ILE A 793 -36.51 -8.78 54.39
C ILE A 793 -37.19 -8.48 53.04
N GLU A 794 -37.18 -9.46 52.12
CA GLU A 794 -38.28 -10.40 51.71
C GLU A 794 -39.29 -9.72 50.74
N ASP A 795 -39.63 -10.31 49.60
CA ASP A 795 -40.52 -11.47 49.51
C ASP A 795 -40.15 -12.54 48.48
N GLU A 796 -40.42 -13.78 48.90
CA GLU A 796 -40.39 -15.05 48.18
C GLU A 796 -41.66 -15.30 47.33
N ALA A 797 -41.55 -16.26 46.39
CA ALA A 797 -42.45 -17.42 46.19
C ALA A 797 -42.41 -17.85 44.70
N HIS A 798 -42.35 -19.13 44.28
CA HIS A 798 -42.32 -20.41 44.97
C HIS A 798 -41.97 -21.53 43.96
N GLN A 799 -41.27 -22.57 44.46
CA GLN A 799 -41.42 -24.03 44.24
C GLN A 799 -41.14 -24.65 42.84
N LYS A 800 -40.10 -25.51 42.70
CA LYS A 800 -39.95 -26.95 43.09
C LYS A 800 -40.71 -27.89 42.13
N GLU A 801 -40.24 -29.08 41.71
CA GLU A 801 -39.30 -30.05 42.27
C GLU A 801 -38.86 -31.11 41.22
N ASN A 802 -37.60 -31.55 41.32
CA ASN A 802 -37.01 -32.91 41.18
C ASN A 802 -37.58 -33.98 40.23
N THR A 803 -36.69 -34.65 39.46
CA THR A 803 -36.11 -35.98 39.82
C THR A 803 -35.18 -36.55 38.73
N HIS A 804 -34.01 -37.05 39.15
CA HIS A 804 -33.18 -38.05 38.45
C HIS A 804 -33.44 -39.44 39.08
N PRO A 805 -33.25 -40.55 38.34
CA PRO A 805 -32.00 -41.36 38.40
C PRO A 805 -31.63 -41.86 36.98
N GLY A 806 -30.56 -42.56 36.62
CA GLY A 806 -29.52 -43.39 37.24
C GLY A 806 -28.96 -44.31 36.12
N LEU A 807 -27.70 -44.72 36.21
CA LEU A 807 -26.84 -45.46 35.25
C LEU A 807 -27.46 -46.69 34.52
N THR A 808 -26.90 -47.13 33.37
CA THR A 808 -25.99 -48.31 33.20
C THR A 808 -25.57 -48.56 31.72
N ILE A 809 -24.36 -49.11 31.55
CA ILE A 809 -23.62 -49.51 30.34
C ILE A 809 -24.08 -50.89 29.81
N ALA A 810 -24.16 -51.10 28.48
CA ALA A 810 -23.81 -52.36 27.76
C ALA A 810 -23.90 -52.19 26.22
N ALA A 811 -23.17 -53.03 25.49
CA ALA A 811 -22.66 -52.87 24.13
C ALA A 811 -23.38 -53.68 23.02
N SER A 812 -23.26 -53.24 21.76
CA SER A 812 -22.95 -54.03 20.53
C SER A 812 -22.77 -53.04 19.34
N LEU A 813 -21.62 -52.91 18.66
CA LEU A 813 -20.93 -53.75 17.66
C LEU A 813 -21.73 -54.08 16.37
N GLN A 814 -21.42 -53.35 15.28
CA GLN A 814 -20.99 -53.82 13.94
C GLN A 814 -20.99 -52.60 12.97
N THR A 815 -19.86 -51.94 12.67
CA THR A 815 -18.83 -52.23 11.64
C THR A 815 -19.29 -52.21 10.18
N THR A 816 -18.80 -51.25 9.39
CA THR A 816 -17.99 -51.49 8.18
C THR A 816 -17.12 -50.25 7.88
N ALA A 817 -15.93 -50.52 7.34
CA ALA A 817 -14.70 -49.75 7.48
C ALA A 817 -14.32 -48.91 6.24
N PRO A 818 -13.26 -48.07 6.36
CA PRO A 818 -12.68 -47.30 5.26
C PRO A 818 -11.19 -47.66 4.95
N ILE A 819 -10.68 -47.08 3.85
CA ILE A 819 -9.28 -46.72 3.46
C ILE A 819 -8.25 -47.80 3.05
N GLY A 820 -7.64 -47.58 1.88
CA GLY A 820 -6.24 -47.84 1.50
C GLY A 820 -5.96 -47.00 0.23
N ILE A 821 -4.80 -46.40 -0.08
CA ILE A 821 -3.39 -46.87 -0.06
C ILE A 821 -2.52 -45.59 -0.21
N SER A 822 -1.62 -45.26 0.73
CA SER A 822 -0.18 -45.59 0.84
C SER A 822 0.76 -45.00 -0.24
N SER A 823 1.80 -44.33 0.26
CA SER A 823 2.90 -43.65 -0.44
C SER A 823 4.25 -44.26 -0.04
N THR A 824 5.19 -44.45 -0.98
CA THR A 824 6.67 -44.33 -0.82
C THR A 824 7.35 -44.60 -2.18
N ARG A 825 8.08 -43.64 -2.79
CA ARG A 825 9.51 -43.25 -2.60
C ARG A 825 10.53 -44.21 -3.24
N MET A 826 11.22 -43.80 -4.30
CA MET A 826 12.71 -43.75 -4.41
C MET A 826 13.22 -43.23 -5.78
N LYS A 827 14.36 -42.52 -5.73
CA LYS A 827 15.27 -42.11 -6.84
C LYS A 827 15.94 -43.37 -7.45
N LYS A 828 16.56 -43.39 -8.64
CA LYS A 828 17.71 -42.61 -9.17
C LYS A 828 18.10 -43.24 -10.53
N ASP A 829 18.63 -42.42 -11.47
CA ASP A 829 19.59 -42.70 -12.57
C ASP A 829 19.30 -43.90 -13.54
N ALA A 830 19.62 -43.95 -14.84
CA ALA A 830 20.51 -43.23 -15.74
C ALA A 830 20.12 -43.56 -17.21
N GLU A 831 20.55 -42.69 -18.12
CA GLU A 831 21.16 -42.96 -19.44
C GLU A 831 20.43 -43.76 -20.55
N ASP A 832 20.33 -43.03 -21.67
CA ASP A 832 20.73 -43.39 -23.04
C ASP A 832 19.81 -44.19 -23.98
N ASN A 833 19.64 -43.54 -25.15
CA ASN A 833 19.51 -44.10 -26.51
C ASN A 833 18.28 -44.96 -26.78
N GLU A 834 17.68 -45.01 -27.96
CA GLU A 834 17.85 -44.41 -29.27
C GLU A 834 16.54 -44.80 -30.01
N ASP A 835 16.09 -43.91 -30.88
CA ASP A 835 15.60 -44.24 -32.22
C ASP A 835 14.30 -45.05 -32.48
N SER A 836 13.64 -44.60 -33.55
CA SER A 836 12.57 -45.23 -34.35
C SER A 836 11.24 -45.55 -33.63
N GLY A 837 10.09 -44.96 -33.97
CA GLY A 837 9.55 -44.82 -35.31
C GLY A 837 8.81 -46.10 -35.69
N TYR A 838 7.47 -46.11 -35.62
CA TYR A 838 6.53 -46.78 -36.54
C TYR A 838 5.09 -46.75 -35.97
N THR A 839 4.22 -45.91 -36.55
CA THR A 839 2.81 -46.23 -36.83
C THR A 839 2.72 -47.49 -37.71
N PRO A 840 1.62 -48.28 -37.78
CA PRO A 840 0.24 -47.79 -37.76
C PRO A 840 -0.87 -48.72 -37.19
N GLN A 841 -1.97 -48.06 -36.83
CA GLN A 841 -3.40 -48.30 -37.11
C GLN A 841 -4.28 -48.10 -35.89
#